data_AF-A0A0P7B561-F1
#
_entry.id   AF-A0A0P7B561-F1
#
_cell.length_a   1.000
_cell.length_b   1.000
_cell.length_c   1.000
_cell.angle_alpha   90.00
_cell.angle_beta   90.00
_cell.angle_gamma   90.00
#
_symmetry.space_group_name_H-M   'P 1'
#
loop_
_entity.id
_entity.type
_entity.pdbx_description
1 polymer ?
#
loop_
_entity_poly.entity_id
_entity_poly.type
_entity_poly.pdbx_seq_one_letter_code
_entity_poly.pdbx_strand_id
1 'polypeptide(L)'
;MSLYTALDSLRKEIRLLVLQPGADTDPLQCQLQVASLLSAPPYEALSYVWGLGQNSLSVSVDGHDVPVTDNLHAALRRLRYPDQTPVPTVSQKQSDEVDKLMKETDQFLQGLFSSLSPKLDGDSPLIAELRELSKPLPLSGNQDTFVITKTRPCIWHGDDRDAPSLELRHDFSTQSDSVFHALCTFKLLSQDHHLHEIPYLQPEPDGQHTFLTGARRAAHWLASRDWWTRVWTVQECVLPKNCTVIYGPVEMPWDTLLSGMSNFQRHRSSCCSLVPGVHDMLNFHTDIIPILQELRSQNGSSSLETLVRQFRYRAATDPRDKVYALLPLVTDWGHHLPLVPDYSKTVTAAQVCADAVLKMIGMSGSLNPLCQQTGPNRDQGTCFPSWVPDFSVPYAAGGTLNRFTKQLNAYDACGGTKANATVVDSGILVVEGVRVDSIQRASTHLMDLRHEAQIAVFEHWQEVAEEECSKTNPNWRDCFWRTLCGDTVLDTVNSHLPQSPSPVRRAVSKDELLFDAWCMANGHSKLRQRHNEGRDTNAETLPSSAIAHEQIGAMDRAISTATRDRRFIVGKSGKLGIAPKKAILTFPPDEIFVIQGGKTPFVLRQAGTRDVSGVGPRLCYEFVGDCYLHGVMDGEVMVGFETSNMARKGSRKVRTGCLTCKIRRVKCDEAKPACHRCTSTGRKCDGYAPGPAAGPRNFRPRHAIAAVGSPAEGRALQFFGDTAGPFLSGAMDPQFWTQLVMQFSGFEPAVKHSVVAISALYEQVHAETRSEVRLGDNRLALRHYNAAIRELKAMDNPSVVLLVCVLFTCIECLQSNREAAIRHCKSGIAILENAPSVHPWAKEHLMPIFRRLSIVPFFFGTGVADFPSLVSWRGPVPAVFSSFSDAQAMMDDIFCRTVRLVRWGDAHRTGGLRHQPVSSQLLAEQEKITSLLEQWHVLFVDLDAPLTSPATPVSKHFKLGQDYINQMLRNFLLIRYDVCRIWSELAFSAHETDYDVHLDSFRRMVALAMSLTMVPEGSRITTRSPKFIFETGFTSMLFFVASKCRCLHTRLDALRLMKVLGIPRENLWEVSTMHGIGRRVIEIEHDVCLDGSGQPSPPASCSGLPPDHKRVRDTSTESKDIIHRDKLGVEVHGRMVSFIMRSLSDTIYTHTEFLSSEDHVSCIESTKLKMPIRRAVRLER
;
A
#
# COMPACT_ATOMS: atom_id res chain seq x y z
N MET A 1 -27.61 22.72 36.05
CA MET A 1 -26.18 22.48 36.39
C MET A 1 -25.36 22.88 35.18
N SER A 2 -24.19 23.48 35.37
CA SER A 2 -23.28 23.79 34.25
C SER A 2 -22.82 22.47 33.61
N LEU A 3 -22.93 22.33 32.28
CA LEU A 3 -22.38 21.17 31.53
C LEU A 3 -20.86 21.04 31.75
N TYR A 4 -20.20 22.14 32.10
CA TYR A 4 -18.76 22.21 32.28
C TYR A 4 -18.39 22.44 33.74
N THR A 5 -17.55 21.56 34.30
CA THR A 5 -16.87 21.73 35.58
C THR A 5 -15.49 22.38 35.35
N ALA A 6 -15.04 23.30 36.20
CA ALA A 6 -13.69 23.86 36.10
C ALA A 6 -12.63 22.75 36.10
N LEU A 7 -11.57 22.88 35.29
CA LEU A 7 -10.50 21.87 35.21
C LEU A 7 -9.34 22.29 36.11
N ASP A 8 -8.64 21.32 36.67
CA ASP A 8 -7.49 21.60 37.53
C ASP A 8 -6.22 21.87 36.69
N SER A 9 -5.79 23.13 36.68
CA SER A 9 -4.60 23.59 35.95
C SER A 9 -3.29 23.00 36.52
N LEU A 10 -3.21 22.70 37.82
CA LEU A 10 -2.05 22.05 38.44
C LEU A 10 -1.91 20.60 37.98
N ARG A 11 -3.04 19.94 37.70
CA ARG A 11 -3.09 18.57 37.17
C ARG A 11 -3.06 18.51 35.64
N LYS A 12 -2.98 19.65 34.95
CA LYS A 12 -2.99 19.78 33.48
C LYS A 12 -4.16 18.99 32.85
N GLU A 13 -5.36 19.16 33.38
CA GLU A 13 -6.54 18.44 32.94
C GLU A 13 -7.06 18.93 31.58
N ILE A 14 -7.68 18.04 30.82
CA ILE A 14 -8.40 18.30 29.55
C ILE A 14 -9.75 17.57 29.58
N ARG A 15 -10.70 18.00 28.74
CA ARG A 15 -11.95 17.26 28.49
C ARG A 15 -11.81 16.41 27.23
N LEU A 16 -12.29 15.18 27.31
CA LEU A 16 -12.44 14.26 26.19
C LEU A 16 -13.93 13.99 25.99
N LEU A 17 -14.41 14.01 24.75
CA LEU A 17 -15.78 13.67 24.40
C LEU A 17 -15.88 12.18 24.12
N VAL A 18 -16.56 11.44 24.99
CA VAL A 18 -16.75 10.00 24.89
C VAL A 18 -18.05 9.72 24.15
N LEU A 19 -17.95 9.25 22.91
CA LEU A 19 -19.12 8.95 22.06
C LEU A 19 -19.70 7.57 22.39
N GLN A 20 -20.99 7.51 22.74
CA GLN A 20 -21.64 6.26 23.15
C GLN A 20 -22.03 5.39 21.95
N PRO A 21 -21.93 4.06 22.07
CA PRO A 21 -22.33 3.12 21.02
C PRO A 21 -23.82 3.20 20.70
N GLY A 22 -24.21 2.67 19.54
CA GLY A 22 -25.61 2.53 19.13
C GLY A 22 -25.76 2.48 17.62
N ALA A 23 -26.97 2.12 17.16
CA ALA A 23 -27.25 1.95 15.75
C ALA A 23 -27.19 3.28 15.00
N ASP A 24 -27.00 3.19 13.68
CA ASP A 24 -26.94 4.35 12.79
C ASP A 24 -28.18 5.23 12.87
N THR A 25 -29.34 4.69 13.24
CA THR A 25 -30.61 5.41 13.38
C THR A 25 -30.79 6.07 14.75
N ASP A 26 -30.05 5.62 15.77
CA ASP A 26 -30.27 6.03 17.14
C ASP A 26 -29.79 7.48 17.37
N PRO A 27 -30.39 8.21 18.33
CA PRO A 27 -29.88 9.51 18.76
C PRO A 27 -28.40 9.43 19.16
N LEU A 28 -27.62 10.46 18.83
CA LEU A 28 -26.24 10.56 19.25
C LEU A 28 -26.18 10.92 20.74
N GLN A 29 -25.46 10.09 21.51
CA GLN A 29 -25.24 10.30 22.94
C GLN A 29 -23.72 10.36 23.20
N CYS A 30 -23.30 11.34 23.99
CA CYS A 30 -21.91 11.57 24.36
C CYS A 30 -21.78 11.83 25.87
N GLN A 31 -20.59 11.62 26.41
CA GLN A 31 -20.22 11.99 27.78
C GLN A 31 -18.95 12.84 27.77
N LEU A 32 -18.82 13.80 28.68
CA LEU A 32 -17.55 14.51 28.89
C LEU A 32 -16.75 13.81 29.99
N GLN A 33 -15.52 13.42 29.66
CA GLN A 33 -14.57 12.85 30.61
C GLN A 33 -13.42 13.83 30.83
N VAL A 34 -13.11 14.14 32.09
CA VAL A 34 -11.91 14.89 32.46
C VAL A 34 -10.72 13.94 32.57
N ALA A 35 -9.59 14.28 31.94
CA ALA A 35 -8.36 13.49 31.94
C ALA A 35 -7.12 14.39 32.10
N SER A 36 -6.11 13.95 32.84
CA SER A 36 -4.85 14.70 32.99
C SER A 36 -3.91 14.47 31.80
N LEU A 37 -3.40 15.53 31.18
CA LEU A 37 -2.36 15.45 30.14
C LEU A 37 -1.09 14.75 30.65
N LEU A 38 -0.78 14.86 31.95
CA LEU A 38 0.36 14.19 32.57
C LEU A 38 0.26 12.66 32.50
N SER A 39 -0.96 12.12 32.42
CA SER A 39 -1.22 10.69 32.31
C SER A 39 -1.17 10.15 30.87
N ALA A 40 -0.96 11.02 29.88
CA ALA A 40 -0.96 10.69 28.45
C ALA A 40 -2.18 9.84 28.01
N PRO A 41 -3.41 10.33 28.21
CA PRO A 41 -4.62 9.55 27.96
C PRO A 41 -4.78 9.23 26.47
N PRO A 42 -5.22 8.01 26.10
CA PRO A 42 -5.49 7.67 24.71
C PRO A 42 -6.76 8.37 24.21
N TYR A 43 -6.68 9.01 23.05
CA TYR A 43 -7.83 9.62 22.38
C TYR A 43 -7.67 9.60 20.86
N GLU A 44 -8.80 9.67 20.15
CA GLU A 44 -8.84 9.92 18.72
C GLU A 44 -9.16 11.40 18.44
N ALA A 45 -8.40 12.04 17.56
CA ALA A 45 -8.65 13.42 17.16
C ALA A 45 -9.62 13.45 15.97
N LEU A 46 -10.67 14.28 16.07
CA LEU A 46 -11.66 14.51 15.01
C LEU A 46 -11.45 15.88 14.37
N SER A 47 -11.10 15.88 13.08
CA SER A 47 -11.03 17.08 12.22
C SER A 47 -12.15 17.05 11.19
N TYR A 48 -12.83 18.18 10.96
CA TYR A 48 -13.93 18.30 10.01
C TYR A 48 -14.13 19.77 9.60
N VAL A 49 -14.71 20.03 8.41
CA VAL A 49 -15.05 21.40 7.99
C VAL A 49 -16.36 21.85 8.64
N TRP A 50 -16.34 23.08 9.13
CA TRP A 50 -17.51 23.74 9.69
C TRP A 50 -18.51 24.02 8.56
N GLY A 51 -19.72 23.46 8.65
CA GLY A 51 -20.78 23.69 7.67
C GLY A 51 -21.37 25.11 7.79
N LEU A 52 -22.08 25.56 6.75
CA LEU A 52 -22.85 26.80 6.78
C LEU A 52 -24.02 26.63 7.76
N GLY A 53 -23.83 27.11 9.00
CA GLY A 53 -24.75 26.91 10.10
C GLY A 53 -26.09 27.60 9.89
N GLN A 54 -27.13 26.82 9.59
CA GLN A 54 -28.53 27.20 9.77
C GLN A 54 -29.41 26.05 10.28
N ASN A 55 -29.07 24.79 9.99
CA ASN A 55 -29.72 23.62 10.58
C ASN A 55 -28.85 23.08 11.72
N SER A 56 -29.42 23.01 12.93
CA SER A 56 -28.76 22.40 14.08
C SER A 56 -29.47 21.10 14.43
N LEU A 57 -28.74 19.99 14.34
CA LEU A 57 -29.17 18.70 14.87
C LEU A 57 -28.74 18.64 16.35
N SER A 58 -29.56 18.03 17.22
CA SER A 58 -29.19 17.89 18.65
C SER A 58 -28.36 16.63 18.88
N VAL A 59 -27.35 16.74 19.74
CA VAL A 59 -26.59 15.64 20.33
C VAL A 59 -26.75 15.70 21.85
N SER A 60 -27.06 14.58 22.50
CA SER A 60 -27.16 14.53 23.95
C SER A 60 -25.77 14.37 24.59
N VAL A 61 -25.27 15.36 25.32
CA VAL A 61 -24.00 15.33 26.06
C VAL A 61 -24.27 15.35 27.55
N ASP A 62 -23.90 14.29 28.29
CA ASP A 62 -24.17 14.15 29.73
C ASP A 62 -25.65 14.42 30.09
N GLY A 63 -26.56 13.95 29.22
CA GLY A 63 -28.01 14.14 29.36
C GLY A 63 -28.56 15.52 28.96
N HIS A 64 -27.71 16.42 28.44
CA HIS A 64 -28.10 17.74 27.95
C HIS A 64 -28.13 17.77 26.42
N ASP A 65 -29.18 18.34 25.84
CA ASP A 65 -29.28 18.55 24.39
C ASP A 65 -28.37 19.69 23.93
N VAL A 66 -27.37 19.37 23.12
CA VAL A 66 -26.39 20.32 22.57
C VAL A 66 -26.58 20.42 21.05
N PRO A 67 -26.90 21.62 20.52
CA PRO A 67 -27.04 21.82 19.08
C PRO A 67 -25.67 21.76 18.38
N VAL A 68 -25.56 20.93 17.35
CA VAL A 68 -24.36 20.76 16.52
C VAL A 68 -24.69 20.98 15.04
N THR A 69 -23.67 21.29 14.23
CA THR A 69 -23.83 21.41 12.77
C THR A 69 -24.04 20.04 12.13
N ASP A 70 -24.69 20.01 10.96
CA ASP A 70 -24.88 18.78 10.18
C ASP A 70 -23.57 18.02 9.92
N ASN A 71 -22.48 18.76 9.64
CA ASN A 71 -21.15 18.18 9.42
C ASN A 71 -20.59 17.52 10.69
N LEU A 72 -20.69 18.17 11.85
CA LEU A 72 -20.25 17.58 13.11
C LEU A 72 -21.11 16.36 13.47
N HIS A 73 -22.43 16.45 13.27
CA HIS A 73 -23.35 15.34 13.50
C HIS A 73 -23.04 14.14 12.61
N ALA A 74 -22.78 14.36 11.32
CA ALA A 74 -22.39 13.32 10.37
C ALA A 74 -21.01 12.72 10.72
N ALA A 75 -20.05 13.55 11.12
CA ALA A 75 -18.72 13.11 11.54
C ALA A 75 -18.80 12.23 12.80
N LEU A 76 -19.55 12.65 13.82
CA LEU A 76 -19.77 11.86 15.03
C LEU A 76 -20.51 10.56 14.73
N ARG A 77 -21.56 10.56 13.90
CA ARG A 77 -22.23 9.30 13.49
C ARG A 77 -21.29 8.34 12.77
N ARG A 78 -20.34 8.84 11.99
CA ARG A 78 -19.35 7.99 11.30
C ARG A 78 -18.34 7.38 12.28
N LEU A 79 -17.98 8.11 13.32
CA LEU A 79 -17.11 7.62 14.40
C LEU A 79 -17.84 6.70 15.38
N ARG A 80 -19.17 6.69 15.38
CA ARG A 80 -19.97 5.85 16.27
C ARG A 80 -19.84 4.38 15.91
N TYR A 81 -19.37 3.58 16.85
CA TYR A 81 -19.38 2.13 16.74
C TYR A 81 -20.73 1.55 17.23
N PRO A 82 -21.28 0.50 16.59
CA PRO A 82 -22.55 -0.09 17.02
C PRO A 82 -22.49 -0.71 18.42
N ASP A 83 -21.39 -1.43 18.72
CA ASP A 83 -21.31 -2.32 19.90
C ASP A 83 -19.95 -2.24 20.66
N GLN A 84 -19.04 -1.32 20.29
CA GLN A 84 -17.73 -1.22 20.94
C GLN A 84 -17.74 -0.29 22.18
N THR A 85 -16.80 -0.53 23.09
CA THR A 85 -16.52 0.33 24.24
C THR A 85 -16.28 1.77 23.77
N PRO A 86 -16.90 2.79 24.39
CA PRO A 86 -16.77 4.18 23.97
C PRO A 86 -15.30 4.62 23.85
N VAL A 87 -14.89 5.16 22.69
CA VAL A 87 -13.54 5.72 22.49
C VAL A 87 -13.58 7.23 22.82
N PRO A 88 -12.71 7.73 23.73
CA PRO A 88 -12.59 9.16 23.96
C PRO A 88 -12.12 9.88 22.68
N THR A 89 -12.90 10.86 22.23
CA THR A 89 -12.63 11.65 21.02
C THR A 89 -12.45 13.12 21.39
N VAL A 90 -11.52 13.83 20.75
CA VAL A 90 -11.39 15.29 20.88
C VAL A 90 -11.84 15.94 19.58
N SER A 91 -12.82 16.85 19.65
CA SER A 91 -13.27 17.62 18.48
C SER A 91 -12.75 19.06 18.54
N GLN A 92 -12.40 19.60 17.38
CA GLN A 92 -11.82 20.95 17.23
C GLN A 92 -12.76 22.09 17.68
N LYS A 93 -14.05 21.83 17.97
CA LYS A 93 -14.98 22.82 18.56
C LYS A 93 -14.94 22.90 20.09
N GLN A 94 -14.13 22.08 20.76
CA GLN A 94 -13.73 22.39 22.13
C GLN A 94 -12.62 23.46 22.17
N SER A 95 -12.14 23.96 21.04
CA SER A 95 -11.13 25.04 20.97
C SER A 95 -11.53 26.25 21.81
N ASP A 96 -12.76 26.77 21.73
CA ASP A 96 -13.07 28.00 22.48
C ASP A 96 -13.04 27.83 24.01
N GLU A 97 -13.23 26.60 24.53
CA GLU A 97 -13.14 26.29 25.97
C GLU A 97 -11.84 25.61 26.40
N VAL A 98 -11.11 24.97 25.49
CA VAL A 98 -9.72 24.52 25.66
C VAL A 98 -8.79 25.74 25.59
N ASP A 99 -9.12 26.76 24.80
CA ASP A 99 -8.50 28.09 24.81
C ASP A 99 -8.73 28.78 26.16
N LYS A 100 -9.88 28.53 26.80
CA LYS A 100 -10.15 28.97 28.18
C LYS A 100 -9.31 28.24 29.23
N LEU A 101 -8.78 27.07 28.90
CA LEU A 101 -7.97 26.25 29.79
C LEU A 101 -6.47 26.42 29.58
N MET A 102 -6.04 26.66 28.34
CA MET A 102 -4.71 27.20 28.09
C MET A 102 -4.59 28.58 28.74
N LYS A 103 -5.65 29.41 28.76
CA LYS A 103 -5.75 30.65 29.56
C LYS A 103 -5.54 30.47 31.07
N GLU A 104 -5.97 29.37 31.69
CA GLU A 104 -5.74 29.10 33.13
C GLU A 104 -4.35 28.50 33.39
N THR A 105 -3.74 27.89 32.37
CA THR A 105 -2.33 27.49 32.39
C THR A 105 -1.40 28.69 32.14
N ASP A 106 -1.86 29.69 31.36
CA ASP A 106 -1.18 30.97 31.12
C ASP A 106 -1.18 31.90 32.34
N GLN A 107 -2.22 31.90 33.18
CA GLN A 107 -2.18 32.69 34.42
C GLN A 107 -1.13 32.17 35.42
N PHE A 108 -0.88 30.85 35.41
CA PHE A 108 0.18 30.24 36.22
C PHE A 108 1.58 30.52 35.65
N LEU A 109 1.70 30.59 34.32
CA LEU A 109 2.94 30.90 33.60
C LEU A 109 3.27 32.40 33.64
N GLN A 110 2.31 33.30 33.46
CA GLN A 110 2.48 34.76 33.58
C GLN A 110 2.93 35.19 34.99
N GLY A 111 2.49 34.48 36.04
CA GLY A 111 2.98 34.69 37.40
C GLY A 111 4.46 34.35 37.58
N LEU A 112 4.98 33.39 36.81
CA LEU A 112 6.40 33.02 36.77
C LEU A 112 7.21 33.90 35.78
N PHE A 113 6.59 34.39 34.71
CA PHE A 113 7.26 35.16 33.64
C PHE A 113 7.37 36.66 33.91
N SER A 114 6.61 37.20 34.87
CA SER A 114 6.81 38.56 35.38
C SER A 114 8.21 38.79 35.98
N SER A 115 8.94 37.73 36.35
CA SER A 115 10.31 37.83 36.85
C SER A 115 11.41 37.69 35.79
N LEU A 116 11.09 37.39 34.52
CA LEU A 116 12.13 37.05 33.52
C LEU A 116 11.98 37.68 32.13
N SER A 117 11.16 38.72 31.95
CA SER A 117 11.16 39.46 30.69
C SER A 117 12.19 40.59 30.67
N PRO A 118 13.22 40.50 29.82
CA PRO A 118 13.67 41.67 29.09
C PRO A 118 13.46 41.48 27.59
N LYS A 119 12.83 42.49 26.98
CA LYS A 119 12.65 42.67 25.55
C LYS A 119 13.92 42.32 24.77
N LEU A 120 13.76 41.47 23.76
CA LEU A 120 14.80 41.00 22.85
C LEU A 120 15.16 42.10 21.83
N ASP A 121 16.08 42.98 22.19
CA ASP A 121 16.91 43.72 21.23
C ASP A 121 18.20 42.91 20.93
N GLY A 122 18.76 43.13 19.75
CA GLY A 122 19.73 42.26 19.04
C GLY A 122 21.03 41.85 19.73
N ASP A 123 21.30 42.31 20.96
CA ASP A 123 22.46 41.95 21.79
C ASP A 123 22.04 41.32 23.14
N SER A 124 20.94 40.56 23.14
CA SER A 124 20.39 39.97 24.36
C SER A 124 21.38 38.96 25.01
N PRO A 125 21.53 38.98 26.36
CA PRO A 125 22.26 37.97 27.14
C PRO A 125 21.84 36.54 26.81
N LEU A 126 20.60 36.36 26.36
CA LEU A 126 20.06 35.07 25.91
C LEU A 126 20.82 34.50 24.70
N ILE A 127 21.38 35.33 23.80
CA ILE A 127 22.20 34.86 22.67
C ILE A 127 23.56 34.36 23.17
N ALA A 128 24.17 35.04 24.14
CA ALA A 128 25.39 34.57 24.76
C ALA A 128 25.14 33.27 25.54
N GLU A 129 24.02 33.19 26.26
CA GLU A 129 23.59 32.01 27.01
C GLU A 129 23.23 30.83 26.10
N LEU A 130 22.55 31.06 24.98
CA LEU A 130 22.30 30.05 23.94
C LEU A 130 23.61 29.58 23.27
N ARG A 131 24.58 30.47 23.05
CA ARG A 131 25.92 30.09 22.56
C ARG A 131 26.64 29.20 23.58
N GLU A 132 26.58 29.54 24.87
CA GLU A 132 27.15 28.75 25.97
C GLU A 132 26.47 27.38 26.12
N LEU A 133 25.13 27.32 26.09
CA LEU A 133 24.34 26.08 26.14
C LEU A 133 24.49 25.22 24.89
N SER A 134 24.96 25.80 23.78
CA SER A 134 25.20 25.11 22.51
C SER A 134 26.63 24.60 22.31
N LYS A 135 27.48 24.72 23.33
CA LYS A 135 28.86 24.18 23.28
C LYS A 135 28.83 22.64 23.13
N PRO A 136 29.77 22.06 22.37
CA PRO A 136 29.81 20.62 22.14
C PRO A 136 30.00 19.86 23.45
N LEU A 137 29.08 18.93 23.75
CA LEU A 137 29.23 17.96 24.83
C LEU A 137 30.30 16.92 24.46
N PRO A 138 31.24 16.58 25.37
CA PRO A 138 32.21 15.53 25.11
C PRO A 138 31.49 14.18 25.00
N LEU A 139 31.56 13.58 23.81
CA LEU A 139 31.05 12.22 23.56
C LEU A 139 32.00 11.21 24.20
N SER A 140 31.75 10.86 25.47
CA SER A 140 32.46 9.73 26.09
C SER A 140 31.87 8.40 25.61
N GLY A 141 32.54 7.78 24.63
CA GLY A 141 32.54 6.32 24.39
C GLY A 141 31.29 5.67 23.80
N ASN A 142 31.41 5.09 22.60
CA ASN A 142 30.67 3.94 22.03
C ASN A 142 29.13 3.82 22.26
N GLN A 143 28.41 4.92 22.49
CA GLN A 143 26.95 4.93 22.62
C GLN A 143 26.30 5.54 21.38
N ASP A 144 25.95 4.68 20.42
CA ASP A 144 25.05 5.00 19.29
C ASP A 144 23.57 5.18 19.72
N THR A 145 23.29 5.23 21.02
CA THR A 145 21.92 5.33 21.57
C THR A 145 21.53 6.78 21.81
N PHE A 146 21.04 7.38 20.73
CA PHE A 146 20.32 8.65 20.76
C PHE A 146 18.97 8.44 21.47
N VAL A 147 18.82 8.92 22.71
CA VAL A 147 17.55 8.81 23.46
C VAL A 147 16.66 9.99 23.08
N ILE A 148 15.88 9.86 22.00
CA ILE A 148 14.79 10.79 21.72
C ILE A 148 13.59 10.35 22.53
N THR A 149 13.22 11.13 23.55
CA THR A 149 11.94 10.94 24.23
C THR A 149 10.81 11.18 23.23
N LYS A 150 9.85 10.25 23.14
CA LYS A 150 8.70 10.33 22.22
C LYS A 150 7.75 11.46 22.66
N THR A 151 8.08 12.72 22.40
CA THR A 151 7.12 13.81 22.51
C THR A 151 6.53 14.12 21.13
N ARG A 152 5.23 14.43 21.08
CA ARG A 152 4.53 14.77 19.83
C ARG A 152 4.60 16.30 19.66
N PRO A 153 5.07 16.83 18.52
CA PRO A 153 4.96 18.26 18.25
C PRO A 153 3.49 18.66 18.14
N CYS A 154 3.12 19.82 18.68
CA CYS A 154 1.82 20.44 18.49
C CYS A 154 1.98 21.91 18.09
N ILE A 155 0.95 22.47 17.47
CA ILE A 155 0.84 23.90 17.22
C ILE A 155 -0.16 24.49 18.20
N TRP A 156 0.21 25.62 18.80
CA TRP A 156 -0.64 26.43 19.64
C TRP A 156 -0.97 27.77 18.99
N HIS A 157 -2.19 28.26 19.23
CA HIS A 157 -2.77 29.38 18.48
C HIS A 157 -2.86 30.70 19.25
N GLY A 158 -2.53 30.73 20.56
CA GLY A 158 -2.46 31.94 21.39
C GLY A 158 -3.78 32.71 21.55
N ASP A 159 -3.91 33.48 22.62
CA ASP A 159 -4.87 34.61 22.69
C ASP A 159 -4.15 35.96 22.57
N ASP A 160 -4.90 37.07 22.44
CA ASP A 160 -4.33 38.43 22.28
C ASP A 160 -3.43 38.90 23.45
N ARG A 161 -3.30 38.12 24.53
CA ARG A 161 -2.51 38.39 25.74
C ARG A 161 -1.23 37.57 25.83
N ASP A 162 -0.98 36.67 24.88
CA ASP A 162 0.18 35.78 24.91
C ASP A 162 1.27 36.28 23.96
N ALA A 163 2.38 36.74 24.54
CA ALA A 163 3.55 37.15 23.76
C ALA A 163 4.34 35.91 23.34
N PRO A 164 4.70 35.75 22.05
CA PRO A 164 5.57 34.65 21.63
C PRO A 164 6.99 34.83 22.20
N SER A 165 7.34 34.11 23.27
CA SER A 165 8.69 34.04 23.84
C SER A 165 9.33 32.66 23.56
N LEU A 166 10.66 32.60 23.57
CA LEU A 166 11.41 31.34 23.58
C LEU A 166 11.83 31.11 25.04
N GLU A 167 11.00 30.45 25.85
CA GLU A 167 11.29 30.25 27.27
C GLU A 167 11.47 28.77 27.62
N LEU A 168 12.54 28.48 28.38
CA LEU A 168 12.90 27.15 28.86
C LEU A 168 12.00 26.80 30.06
N ARG A 169 11.16 25.77 29.93
CA ARG A 169 10.22 25.41 31.02
C ARG A 169 10.83 24.58 32.16
N HIS A 170 12.04 24.03 32.03
CA HIS A 170 12.71 23.21 33.06
C HIS A 170 14.26 23.17 32.93
N ASP A 171 14.96 22.84 34.03
CA ASP A 171 16.40 22.50 34.04
C ASP A 171 16.67 21.26 33.18
N PHE A 172 17.38 21.44 32.07
CA PHE A 172 17.76 20.34 31.18
C PHE A 172 18.87 19.50 31.80
N SER A 173 18.72 18.17 31.83
CA SER A 173 19.86 17.29 32.01
C SER A 173 20.81 17.48 30.83
N THR A 174 22.06 17.83 31.11
CA THR A 174 23.15 18.08 30.14
C THR A 174 23.52 16.88 29.27
N GLN A 175 22.79 15.77 29.34
CA GLN A 175 22.97 14.60 28.50
C GLN A 175 21.85 14.53 27.44
N SER A 176 22.21 14.89 26.21
CA SER A 176 21.58 14.47 24.94
C SER A 176 20.12 14.86 24.67
N ASP A 177 19.82 16.13 24.37
CA ASP A 177 18.59 16.44 23.61
C ASP A 177 18.89 17.23 22.32
N SER A 178 18.99 16.51 21.21
CA SER A 178 19.33 17.07 19.92
C SER A 178 18.19 17.83 19.24
N VAL A 179 16.94 17.70 19.73
CA VAL A 179 15.82 18.48 19.19
C VAL A 179 15.91 19.94 19.63
N PHE A 180 16.35 20.19 20.87
CA PHE A 180 16.66 21.54 21.35
C PHE A 180 17.68 22.23 20.44
N HIS A 181 18.78 21.54 20.11
CA HIS A 181 19.82 22.06 19.22
C HIS A 181 19.30 22.36 17.80
N ALA A 182 18.38 21.55 17.26
CA ALA A 182 17.75 21.83 15.98
C ALA A 182 16.88 23.09 16.01
N LEU A 183 16.09 23.28 17.08
CA LEU A 183 15.29 24.49 17.26
C LEU A 183 16.18 25.73 17.44
N CYS A 184 17.25 25.64 18.22
CA CYS A 184 18.25 26.72 18.32
C CYS A 184 18.89 27.04 16.95
N THR A 185 19.18 26.02 16.13
CA THR A 185 19.70 26.21 14.76
C THR A 185 18.73 27.03 13.92
N PHE A 186 17.43 26.67 13.92
CA PHE A 186 16.42 27.44 13.17
C PHE A 186 16.24 28.86 13.71
N LYS A 187 16.36 29.06 15.03
CA LYS A 187 16.33 30.40 15.62
C LYS A 187 17.51 31.26 15.13
N LEU A 188 18.73 30.73 15.16
CA LEU A 188 19.90 31.46 14.66
C LEU A 188 19.78 31.76 13.16
N LEU A 189 19.36 30.77 12.37
CA LEU A 189 19.10 30.96 10.95
C LEU A 189 18.02 32.00 10.68
N SER A 190 16.99 32.13 11.54
CA SER A 190 15.94 33.15 11.38
C SER A 190 16.48 34.58 11.50
N GLN A 191 17.62 34.75 12.17
CA GLN A 191 18.36 36.00 12.30
C GLN A 191 19.40 36.19 11.18
N ASP A 192 19.34 35.35 10.14
CA ASP A 192 20.19 35.34 8.95
C ASP A 192 21.66 34.97 9.19
N HIS A 193 21.98 34.34 10.33
CA HIS A 193 23.30 33.76 10.57
C HIS A 193 23.67 32.72 9.51
N HIS A 194 24.92 32.75 9.06
CA HIS A 194 25.41 31.77 8.11
C HIS A 194 25.64 30.41 8.78
N LEU A 195 25.52 29.31 8.03
CA LEU A 195 25.71 27.95 8.57
C LEU A 195 27.11 27.74 9.15
N HIS A 196 28.12 28.41 8.58
CA HIS A 196 29.50 28.37 9.05
C HIS A 196 29.77 29.33 10.23
N GLU A 197 28.77 30.05 10.75
CA GLU A 197 28.88 30.83 11.98
C GLU A 197 28.31 30.07 13.19
N ILE A 198 27.59 28.97 12.95
CA ILE A 198 26.95 28.17 13.99
C ILE A 198 28.00 27.21 14.59
N PRO A 199 28.40 27.38 15.87
CA PRO A 199 29.60 26.72 16.42
C PRO A 199 29.60 25.20 16.33
N TYR A 200 28.44 24.56 16.54
CA TYR A 200 28.28 23.11 16.52
C TYR A 200 27.93 22.53 15.12
N LEU A 201 27.94 23.36 14.07
CA LEU A 201 27.88 22.92 12.67
C LEU A 201 29.26 22.97 11.98
N GLN A 202 30.31 23.39 12.70
CA GLN A 202 31.68 23.36 12.19
C GLN A 202 32.23 21.93 12.13
N PRO A 203 33.01 21.58 11.09
CA PRO A 203 33.81 20.35 11.11
C PRO A 203 34.93 20.45 12.16
N GLU A 204 35.16 19.39 12.94
CA GLU A 204 36.36 19.29 13.78
C GLU A 204 37.63 19.14 12.92
N PRO A 205 38.80 19.59 13.42
CA PRO A 205 40.06 19.59 12.66
C PRO A 205 40.55 18.21 12.21
N ASP A 206 40.04 17.13 12.81
CA ASP A 206 40.49 15.76 12.64
C ASP A 206 39.69 14.95 11.59
N GLY A 207 38.61 15.52 11.04
CA GLY A 207 37.91 14.99 9.87
C GLY A 207 37.15 13.66 10.08
N GLN A 208 37.13 13.10 11.28
CA GLN A 208 36.51 11.78 11.55
C GLN A 208 35.16 11.85 12.28
N HIS A 209 34.86 12.94 13.00
CA HIS A 209 33.59 13.09 13.70
C HIS A 209 33.00 14.48 13.47
N THR A 210 31.86 14.57 12.78
CA THR A 210 31.15 15.84 12.59
C THR A 210 29.92 15.91 13.48
N PHE A 211 29.93 16.87 14.42
CA PHE A 211 28.79 17.27 15.27
C PHE A 211 27.54 17.66 14.45
N LEU A 212 27.72 17.93 13.14
CA LEU A 212 26.67 18.03 12.11
C LEU A 212 25.68 16.85 12.12
N THR A 213 26.06 15.65 12.58
CA THR A 213 25.15 14.50 12.62
C THR A 213 23.99 14.67 13.59
N GLY A 214 24.15 15.33 14.74
CA GLY A 214 23.08 15.51 15.74
C GLY A 214 22.00 16.48 15.28
N ALA A 215 22.39 17.70 14.90
CA ALA A 215 21.48 18.72 14.36
C ALA A 215 20.87 18.31 13.01
N ARG A 216 21.65 17.67 12.11
CA ARG A 216 21.12 17.06 10.87
C ARG A 216 20.09 15.98 11.15
N ARG A 217 20.38 15.05 12.07
CA ARG A 217 19.44 13.99 12.45
C ARG A 217 18.20 14.58 13.12
N ALA A 218 18.34 15.60 13.95
CA ALA A 218 17.20 16.25 14.63
C ALA A 218 16.35 17.11 13.68
N ALA A 219 16.95 17.85 12.75
CA ALA A 219 16.23 18.57 11.70
C ALA A 219 15.50 17.60 10.75
N HIS A 220 16.17 16.52 10.33
CA HIS A 220 15.54 15.42 9.60
C HIS A 220 14.44 14.73 10.42
N TRP A 221 14.64 14.58 11.73
CA TRP A 221 13.68 13.98 12.64
C TRP A 221 12.43 14.84 12.84
N LEU A 222 12.60 16.16 13.01
CA LEU A 222 11.50 17.14 13.08
C LEU A 222 10.74 17.18 11.75
N ALA A 223 11.47 17.16 10.64
CA ALA A 223 10.91 17.10 9.29
C ALA A 223 10.21 15.76 8.98
N SER A 224 10.49 14.67 9.70
CA SER A 224 9.84 13.36 9.49
C SER A 224 8.65 13.11 10.42
N ARG A 225 8.21 14.10 11.20
CA ARG A 225 7.05 13.96 12.09
C ARG A 225 5.74 13.89 11.29
N ASP A 226 4.83 13.04 11.73
CA ASP A 226 3.50 12.84 11.12
C ASP A 226 2.67 14.14 11.03
N TRP A 227 2.98 15.17 11.82
CA TRP A 227 2.30 16.46 11.70
C TRP A 227 2.48 17.08 10.29
N TRP A 228 3.68 17.00 9.71
CA TRP A 228 3.96 17.54 8.36
C TRP A 228 3.27 16.76 7.24
N THR A 229 2.85 15.53 7.52
CA THR A 229 2.24 14.67 6.52
C THR A 229 0.73 14.85 6.46
N ARG A 230 0.05 15.40 7.46
CA ARG A 230 -1.42 15.55 7.49
C ARG A 230 -1.92 16.76 6.70
N VAL A 231 -3.04 16.64 5.99
CA VAL A 231 -3.60 17.75 5.19
C VAL A 231 -4.22 18.85 6.06
N TRP A 232 -4.85 18.48 7.17
CA TRP A 232 -5.49 19.41 8.10
C TRP A 232 -4.52 20.40 8.75
N THR A 233 -3.25 20.01 8.87
CA THR A 233 -2.22 20.85 9.49
C THR A 233 -1.86 22.07 8.65
N VAL A 234 -2.27 22.12 7.37
CA VAL A 234 -2.14 23.32 6.53
C VAL A 234 -3.03 24.44 7.06
N GLN A 235 -4.28 24.16 7.43
CA GLN A 235 -5.16 25.17 8.03
C GLN A 235 -4.65 25.60 9.40
N GLU A 236 -4.20 24.63 10.20
CA GLU A 236 -3.65 24.87 11.54
C GLU A 236 -2.48 25.86 11.52
N CYS A 237 -1.65 25.90 10.47
CA CYS A 237 -0.52 26.83 10.44
C CYS A 237 -0.75 28.11 9.60
N VAL A 238 -1.73 28.10 8.70
CA VAL A 238 -2.02 29.25 7.81
C VAL A 238 -3.09 30.18 8.36
N LEU A 239 -4.19 29.66 8.91
CA LEU A 239 -5.34 30.48 9.33
C LEU A 239 -5.10 31.31 10.61
N PRO A 240 -4.36 30.82 11.64
CA PRO A 240 -4.15 31.60 12.85
C PRO A 240 -3.27 32.83 12.62
N LYS A 241 -3.66 33.96 13.21
CA LYS A 241 -2.86 35.19 13.20
C LYS A 241 -1.52 34.99 13.93
N ASN A 242 -1.57 34.42 15.14
CA ASN A 242 -0.40 34.05 15.94
C ASN A 242 -0.33 32.54 16.06
N CYS A 243 0.88 31.97 15.99
CA CYS A 243 1.08 30.52 15.92
C CYS A 243 2.43 30.16 16.53
N THR A 244 2.46 29.16 17.40
CA THR A 244 3.67 28.71 18.11
C THR A 244 3.77 27.19 18.00
N VAL A 245 4.93 26.67 17.61
CA VAL A 245 5.25 25.24 17.64
C VAL A 245 5.69 24.87 19.04
N ILE A 246 5.12 23.83 19.61
CA ILE A 246 5.49 23.29 20.91
C ILE A 246 6.03 21.87 20.71
N TYR A 247 7.19 21.60 21.29
CA TYR A 247 7.82 20.29 21.32
C TYR A 247 8.38 20.00 22.71
N GLY A 248 7.73 19.10 23.45
CA GLY A 248 8.11 18.80 24.83
C GLY A 248 8.11 20.08 25.68
N PRO A 249 9.24 20.46 26.30
CA PRO A 249 9.36 21.69 27.09
C PRO A 249 9.73 22.95 26.27
N VAL A 250 9.92 22.84 24.96
CA VAL A 250 10.38 23.94 24.09
C VAL A 250 9.22 24.47 23.25
N GLU A 251 9.10 25.79 23.16
CA GLU A 251 8.13 26.48 22.30
C GLU A 251 8.87 27.41 21.32
N MET A 252 8.37 27.56 20.09
CA MET A 252 8.99 28.39 19.05
C MET A 252 7.91 29.08 18.22
N PRO A 253 7.97 30.41 18.03
CA PRO A 253 7.04 31.10 17.14
C PRO A 253 7.13 30.55 15.72
N TRP A 254 5.98 30.28 15.10
CA TRP A 254 5.89 29.68 13.77
C TRP A 254 6.62 30.51 12.71
N ASP A 255 6.48 31.83 12.77
CA ASP A 255 7.15 32.75 11.85
C ASP A 255 8.68 32.71 12.00
N THR A 256 9.19 32.46 13.22
CA THR A 256 10.62 32.25 13.47
C THR A 256 11.10 30.95 12.83
N LEU A 257 10.35 29.85 13.00
CA LEU A 257 10.67 28.57 12.37
C LEU A 257 10.70 28.68 10.84
N LEU A 258 9.65 29.28 10.24
CA LEU A 258 9.55 29.45 8.79
C LEU A 258 10.67 30.35 8.25
N SER A 259 10.99 31.45 8.96
CA SER A 259 12.08 32.35 8.56
C SER A 259 13.43 31.64 8.62
N GLY A 260 13.69 30.86 9.68
CA GLY A 260 14.90 30.05 9.80
C GLY A 260 15.03 29.01 8.69
N MET A 261 13.94 28.33 8.35
CA MET A 261 13.93 27.36 7.25
C MET A 261 14.06 28.02 5.86
N SER A 262 13.49 29.21 5.64
CA SER A 262 13.66 29.97 4.40
C SER A 262 15.09 30.52 4.25
N ASN A 263 15.67 31.04 5.33
CA ASN A 263 17.07 31.49 5.35
C ASN A 263 18.04 30.31 5.13
N PHE A 264 17.75 29.15 5.72
CA PHE A 264 18.49 27.92 5.44
C PHE A 264 18.54 27.60 3.93
N GLN A 265 17.41 27.72 3.23
CA GLN A 265 17.34 27.46 1.79
C GLN A 265 18.16 28.44 0.97
N ARG A 266 18.13 29.72 1.33
CA ARG A 266 18.95 30.75 0.66
C ARG A 266 20.43 30.49 0.88
N HIS A 267 20.84 30.23 2.13
CA HIS A 267 22.23 30.01 2.50
C HIS A 267 22.78 28.73 1.86
N ARG A 268 22.04 27.61 1.88
CA ARG A 268 22.49 26.34 1.24
C ARG A 268 22.65 26.45 -0.27
N SER A 269 21.91 27.33 -0.94
CA SER A 269 21.96 27.50 -2.40
C SER A 269 22.88 28.64 -2.85
N SER A 270 23.54 29.32 -1.91
CA SER A 270 24.44 30.44 -2.20
C SER A 270 25.74 30.31 -1.40
N CYS A 271 25.91 31.15 -0.38
CA CYS A 271 27.14 31.35 0.39
C CYS A 271 27.55 30.18 1.30
N CYS A 272 26.65 29.27 1.65
CA CYS A 272 26.92 28.12 2.54
C CYS A 272 26.82 26.77 1.82
N SER A 273 26.83 26.76 0.49
CA SER A 273 26.73 25.54 -0.35
C SER A 273 27.90 24.57 -0.13
N LEU A 274 29.05 25.07 0.30
CA LEU A 274 30.26 24.28 0.56
C LEU A 274 30.29 23.63 1.95
N VAL A 275 29.29 23.89 2.80
CA VAL A 275 29.21 23.26 4.14
C VAL A 275 28.96 21.75 3.96
N PRO A 276 29.84 20.87 4.47
CA PRO A 276 29.69 19.42 4.27
C PRO A 276 28.35 18.90 4.80
N GLY A 277 27.64 18.11 3.97
CA GLY A 277 26.34 17.51 4.35
C GLY A 277 25.16 18.48 4.37
N VAL A 278 25.32 19.75 3.96
CA VAL A 278 24.24 20.74 3.92
C VAL A 278 23.07 20.32 3.03
N HIS A 279 23.37 19.65 1.91
CA HIS A 279 22.36 19.14 0.98
C HIS A 279 21.59 17.92 1.52
N ASP A 280 21.99 17.34 2.66
CA ASP A 280 21.30 16.19 3.28
C ASP A 280 20.33 16.61 4.40
N MET A 281 20.33 17.87 4.86
CA MET A 281 19.63 18.27 6.08
C MET A 281 18.10 18.38 5.97
N LEU A 282 17.53 18.87 4.86
CA LEU A 282 16.10 19.23 4.77
C LEU A 282 15.49 19.06 3.37
N ASN A 283 15.54 17.86 2.77
CA ASN A 283 15.10 17.70 1.37
C ASN A 283 13.58 17.56 1.16
N PHE A 284 12.77 17.30 2.20
CA PHE A 284 11.37 16.87 2.01
C PHE A 284 10.31 17.96 2.23
N HIS A 285 10.64 19.07 2.92
CA HIS A 285 9.67 20.11 3.29
C HIS A 285 10.07 21.54 2.92
N THR A 286 11.21 21.76 2.29
CA THR A 286 11.65 23.11 1.90
C THR A 286 10.73 23.77 0.88
N ASP A 287 10.22 23.01 -0.09
CA ASP A 287 9.45 23.55 -1.21
C ASP A 287 8.04 24.05 -0.82
N ILE A 288 7.51 23.60 0.32
CA ILE A 288 6.19 24.01 0.82
C ILE A 288 6.25 25.28 1.68
N ILE A 289 7.42 25.64 2.19
CA ILE A 289 7.57 26.75 3.15
C ILE A 289 7.27 28.11 2.53
N PRO A 290 7.83 28.46 1.35
CA PRO A 290 7.45 29.69 0.67
C PRO A 290 5.94 29.77 0.41
N ILE A 291 5.32 28.63 0.09
CA ILE A 291 3.87 28.54 -0.16
C ILE A 291 3.09 28.80 1.13
N LEU A 292 3.47 28.19 2.26
CA LEU A 292 2.82 28.44 3.56
C LEU A 292 3.00 29.90 4.01
N GLN A 293 4.18 30.48 3.78
CA GLN A 293 4.46 31.89 4.04
C GLN A 293 3.59 32.81 3.19
N GLU A 294 3.48 32.53 1.89
CA GLU A 294 2.65 33.28 0.95
C GLU A 294 1.17 33.25 1.36
N LEU A 295 0.65 32.06 1.65
CA LEU A 295 -0.73 31.87 2.10
C LEU A 295 -1.03 32.62 3.42
N ARG A 296 -0.09 32.61 4.37
CA ARG A 296 -0.22 33.30 5.66
C ARG A 296 -0.11 34.83 5.51
N SER A 297 0.72 35.30 4.58
CA SER A 297 0.89 36.73 4.30
C SER A 297 -0.35 37.38 3.66
N GLN A 298 -1.32 36.59 3.19
CA GLN A 298 -2.53 37.03 2.48
C GLN A 298 -2.25 37.87 1.22
N ASN A 299 -1.00 37.89 0.73
CA ASN A 299 -0.57 38.73 -0.41
C ASN A 299 -0.90 38.11 -1.79
N GLY A 300 -1.81 37.14 -1.88
CA GLY A 300 -2.11 36.44 -3.12
C GLY A 300 -3.51 35.83 -3.20
N SER A 301 -4.04 35.75 -4.43
CA SER A 301 -5.23 34.95 -4.75
C SER A 301 -4.83 33.47 -4.83
N SER A 302 -5.54 32.61 -4.09
CA SER A 302 -5.33 31.17 -4.07
C SER A 302 -6.59 30.46 -4.56
N SER A 303 -6.47 29.81 -5.72
CA SER A 303 -7.53 28.98 -6.28
C SER A 303 -7.53 27.57 -5.69
N LEU A 304 -8.68 26.89 -5.78
CA LEU A 304 -8.79 25.49 -5.38
C LEU A 304 -7.83 24.57 -6.16
N GLU A 305 -7.59 24.85 -7.45
CA GLU A 305 -6.66 24.07 -8.27
C GLU A 305 -5.24 24.16 -7.74
N THR A 306 -4.78 25.38 -7.41
CA THR A 306 -3.45 25.62 -6.86
C THR A 306 -3.26 24.84 -5.56
N LEU A 307 -4.21 24.97 -4.63
CA LEU A 307 -4.13 24.34 -3.31
C LEU A 307 -4.18 22.80 -3.40
N VAL A 308 -5.11 22.23 -4.17
CA VAL A 308 -5.20 20.77 -4.34
C VAL A 308 -3.92 20.23 -4.97
N ARG A 309 -3.34 20.91 -5.97
CA ARG A 309 -2.05 20.51 -6.54
C ARG A 309 -0.92 20.60 -5.53
N GLN A 310 -0.87 21.64 -4.71
CA GLN A 310 0.21 21.85 -3.74
C GLN A 310 0.15 20.92 -2.53
N PHE A 311 -1.04 20.54 -2.04
CA PHE A 311 -1.18 19.85 -0.76
C PHE A 311 -1.77 18.43 -0.84
N ARG A 312 -2.23 17.96 -2.01
CA ARG A 312 -2.83 16.60 -2.15
C ARG A 312 -1.93 15.43 -1.70
N TYR A 313 -0.61 15.60 -1.68
CA TYR A 313 0.32 14.57 -1.22
C TYR A 313 0.24 14.33 0.29
N ARG A 314 -0.31 15.28 1.05
CA ARG A 314 -0.51 15.16 2.50
C ARG A 314 -1.63 14.16 2.83
N ALA A 315 -1.37 13.25 3.75
CA ALA A 315 -2.27 12.22 4.25
C ALA A 315 -3.60 12.79 4.80
N ALA A 316 -4.67 12.01 4.59
CA ALA A 316 -6.01 12.27 5.13
C ALA A 316 -6.66 10.92 5.46
N THR A 317 -7.34 10.84 6.61
CA THR A 317 -8.07 9.63 7.02
C THR A 317 -9.35 9.46 6.19
N ASP A 318 -10.12 10.53 6.01
CA ASP A 318 -11.22 10.56 5.04
C ASP A 318 -10.69 11.08 3.69
N PRO A 319 -10.82 10.32 2.59
CA PRO A 319 -10.32 10.75 1.29
C PRO A 319 -10.99 12.04 0.75
N ARG A 320 -12.17 12.43 1.27
CA ARG A 320 -12.84 13.71 0.92
C ARG A 320 -12.08 14.93 1.44
N ASP A 321 -11.32 14.77 2.53
CA ASP A 321 -10.53 15.86 3.13
C ASP A 321 -9.37 16.31 2.25
N LYS A 322 -9.01 15.53 1.22
CA LYS A 322 -8.08 15.98 0.16
C LYS A 322 -8.56 17.23 -0.56
N VAL A 323 -9.88 17.48 -0.55
CA VAL A 323 -10.51 18.70 -1.05
C VAL A 323 -11.00 19.55 0.12
N TYR A 324 -11.77 18.96 1.04
CA TYR A 324 -12.45 19.71 2.10
C TYR A 324 -11.50 20.44 3.05
N ALA A 325 -10.35 19.84 3.38
CA ALA A 325 -9.36 20.48 4.23
C ALA A 325 -8.62 21.66 3.57
N LEU A 326 -8.91 22.01 2.31
CA LEU A 326 -8.30 23.14 1.61
C LEU A 326 -9.29 24.26 1.31
N LEU A 327 -10.61 24.00 1.42
CA LEU A 327 -11.65 24.98 1.07
C LEU A 327 -11.55 26.30 1.84
N PRO A 328 -11.25 26.33 3.16
CA PRO A 328 -11.12 27.59 3.90
C PRO A 328 -9.94 28.46 3.45
N LEU A 329 -8.98 27.89 2.73
CA LEU A 329 -7.79 28.58 2.21
C LEU A 329 -8.01 29.15 0.81
N VAL A 330 -9.13 28.82 0.15
CA VAL A 330 -9.46 29.32 -1.19
C VAL A 330 -9.95 30.75 -1.08
N THR A 331 -9.15 31.70 -1.56
CA THR A 331 -9.51 33.14 -1.57
C THR A 331 -10.16 33.58 -2.88
N ASP A 332 -10.03 32.79 -3.95
CA ASP A 332 -10.60 33.09 -5.26
C ASP A 332 -11.48 31.95 -5.76
N TRP A 333 -12.78 32.20 -5.70
CA TRP A 333 -13.84 31.35 -6.25
C TRP A 333 -14.35 31.86 -7.61
N GLY A 334 -13.76 32.92 -8.16
CA GLY A 334 -14.30 33.66 -9.31
C GLY A 334 -15.74 34.12 -9.06
N HIS A 335 -16.61 33.94 -10.05
CA HIS A 335 -18.06 34.19 -9.94
C HIS A 335 -18.86 32.99 -9.42
N HIS A 336 -18.19 31.92 -8.98
CA HIS A 336 -18.85 30.69 -8.58
C HIS A 336 -19.07 30.64 -7.07
N LEU A 337 -20.14 29.98 -6.64
CA LEU A 337 -20.34 29.69 -5.22
C LEU A 337 -19.27 28.72 -4.70
N PRO A 338 -18.77 28.92 -3.46
CA PRO A 338 -17.85 27.98 -2.81
C PRO A 338 -18.41 26.56 -2.77
N LEU A 339 -17.51 25.57 -2.85
CA LEU A 339 -17.90 24.17 -2.69
C LEU A 339 -18.25 23.93 -1.21
N VAL A 340 -19.42 23.33 -0.95
CA VAL A 340 -19.88 23.07 0.41
C VAL A 340 -19.48 21.65 0.82
N PRO A 341 -18.76 21.49 1.95
CA PRO A 341 -18.43 20.17 2.48
C PRO A 341 -19.68 19.38 2.88
N ASP A 342 -19.78 18.13 2.41
CA ASP A 342 -20.84 17.18 2.78
C ASP A 342 -20.20 15.84 3.17
N TYR A 343 -20.30 15.52 4.46
CA TYR A 343 -19.76 14.27 5.01
C TYR A 343 -20.79 13.12 5.04
N SER A 344 -21.99 13.29 4.48
CA SER A 344 -23.04 12.28 4.43
C SER A 344 -22.57 10.97 3.79
N LYS A 345 -23.17 9.85 4.20
CA LYS A 345 -22.82 8.51 3.69
C LYS A 345 -23.14 8.32 2.20
N THR A 346 -24.00 9.16 1.64
CA THR A 346 -24.38 9.15 0.22
C THR A 346 -23.35 9.80 -0.68
N VAL A 347 -22.50 10.68 -0.13
CA VAL A 347 -21.47 11.40 -0.89
C VAL A 347 -20.13 10.69 -0.79
N THR A 348 -19.71 10.12 -1.92
CA THR A 348 -18.44 9.41 -2.09
C THR A 348 -17.29 10.36 -2.37
N ALA A 349 -16.05 9.96 -2.05
CA ALA A 349 -14.86 10.74 -2.43
C ALA A 349 -14.72 10.95 -3.94
N ALA A 350 -15.17 9.99 -4.76
CA ALA A 350 -15.18 10.13 -6.21
C ALA A 350 -16.08 11.27 -6.69
N GLN A 351 -17.26 11.43 -6.07
CA GLN A 351 -18.14 12.56 -6.33
C GLN A 351 -17.51 13.88 -5.90
N VAL A 352 -16.94 13.95 -4.69
CA VAL A 352 -16.25 15.17 -4.21
C VAL A 352 -15.10 15.57 -5.13
N CYS A 353 -14.28 14.62 -5.59
CA CYS A 353 -13.21 14.89 -6.54
C CYS A 353 -13.77 15.37 -7.89
N ALA A 354 -14.83 14.75 -8.40
CA ALA A 354 -15.46 15.15 -9.66
C ALA A 354 -16.04 16.58 -9.56
N ASP A 355 -16.76 16.88 -8.49
CA ASP A 355 -17.36 18.19 -8.25
C ASP A 355 -16.28 19.27 -8.09
N ALA A 356 -15.21 18.97 -7.37
CA ALA A 356 -14.06 19.86 -7.24
C ALA A 356 -13.42 20.13 -8.60
N VAL A 357 -13.21 19.10 -9.44
CA VAL A 357 -12.63 19.25 -10.79
C VAL A 357 -13.53 20.07 -11.69
N LEU A 358 -14.84 19.84 -11.68
CA LEU A 358 -15.78 20.64 -12.45
C LEU A 358 -15.83 22.09 -11.97
N LYS A 359 -15.74 22.31 -10.66
CA LYS A 359 -15.65 23.65 -10.09
C LYS A 359 -14.37 24.36 -10.56
N MET A 360 -13.22 23.67 -10.53
CA MET A 360 -11.95 24.19 -11.04
C MET A 360 -12.05 24.54 -12.53
N ILE A 361 -12.59 23.64 -13.37
CA ILE A 361 -12.78 23.86 -14.81
C ILE A 361 -13.73 25.04 -15.07
N GLY A 362 -14.84 25.12 -14.33
CA GLY A 362 -15.81 26.21 -14.46
C GLY A 362 -15.25 27.57 -14.07
N MET A 363 -14.34 27.61 -13.08
CA MET A 363 -13.66 28.83 -12.64
C MET A 363 -12.58 29.28 -13.63
N SER A 364 -11.73 28.37 -14.09
CA SER A 364 -10.56 28.70 -14.92
C SER A 364 -10.84 28.67 -16.43
N GLY A 365 -11.88 27.97 -16.87
CA GLY A 365 -12.09 27.61 -18.27
C GLY A 365 -11.02 26.64 -18.81
N SER A 366 -10.24 26.00 -17.94
CA SER A 366 -9.13 25.13 -18.32
C SER A 366 -9.38 23.67 -17.91
N LEU A 367 -8.95 22.73 -18.76
CA LEU A 367 -8.92 21.30 -18.48
C LEU A 367 -7.64 20.84 -17.78
N ASN A 368 -6.77 21.77 -17.38
CA ASN A 368 -5.60 21.49 -16.58
C ASN A 368 -5.87 20.64 -15.33
N PRO A 369 -7.00 20.78 -14.61
CA PRO A 369 -7.31 19.90 -13.49
C PRO A 369 -7.30 18.40 -13.84
N LEU A 370 -7.47 18.03 -15.12
CA LEU A 370 -7.44 16.63 -15.58
C LEU A 370 -6.01 16.07 -15.74
N CYS A 371 -5.00 16.93 -15.89
CA CYS A 371 -3.63 16.52 -16.17
C CYS A 371 -2.97 15.89 -14.93
N GLN A 372 -2.27 14.76 -15.12
CA GLN A 372 -1.59 14.04 -14.04
C GLN A 372 -0.20 13.62 -14.49
N GLN A 373 0.82 13.97 -13.70
CA GLN A 373 2.20 13.64 -14.04
C GLN A 373 2.41 12.12 -14.18
N THR A 374 1.94 11.37 -13.18
CA THR A 374 1.79 9.91 -13.25
C THR A 374 0.35 9.64 -13.68
N GLY A 375 0.14 8.93 -14.79
CA GLY A 375 -1.21 8.62 -15.28
C GLY A 375 -2.08 7.95 -14.21
N PRO A 376 -3.41 7.88 -14.39
CA PRO A 376 -4.33 7.42 -13.35
C PRO A 376 -3.95 6.02 -12.85
N ASN A 377 -3.40 5.94 -11.63
CA ASN A 377 -3.01 4.70 -10.98
C ASN A 377 -4.27 4.01 -10.46
N ARG A 378 -4.93 3.27 -11.35
CA ARG A 378 -6.27 2.68 -11.17
C ARG A 378 -6.22 1.17 -11.16
N ASP A 379 -5.18 0.61 -10.55
CA ASP A 379 -4.93 -0.82 -10.57
C ASP A 379 -5.68 -1.53 -9.41
N GLN A 380 -6.62 -0.84 -8.76
CA GLN A 380 -7.42 -1.32 -7.63
C GLN A 380 -8.86 -0.76 -7.70
N GLY A 381 -9.79 -1.40 -8.42
CA GLY A 381 -11.23 -1.41 -8.11
C GLY A 381 -12.03 -0.11 -7.85
N THR A 382 -11.51 1.11 -8.06
CA THR A 382 -12.21 2.34 -7.67
C THR A 382 -13.21 2.84 -8.71
N CYS A 383 -14.39 3.29 -8.26
CA CYS A 383 -15.53 3.74 -9.08
C CYS A 383 -15.39 5.19 -9.62
N PHE A 384 -14.19 5.64 -9.97
CA PHE A 384 -13.99 7.02 -10.48
C PHE A 384 -14.28 7.08 -11.99
N PRO A 385 -15.02 8.09 -12.50
CA PRO A 385 -15.07 8.36 -13.93
C PRO A 385 -13.67 8.57 -14.51
N SER A 386 -13.38 8.07 -15.72
CA SER A 386 -12.01 8.02 -16.29
C SER A 386 -11.26 9.36 -16.30
N TRP A 387 -11.98 10.47 -16.44
CA TRP A 387 -11.43 11.82 -16.47
C TRP A 387 -11.14 12.40 -15.08
N VAL A 388 -11.69 11.84 -13.98
CA VAL A 388 -11.52 12.40 -12.63
C VAL A 388 -10.17 11.96 -12.04
N PRO A 389 -9.29 12.92 -11.66
CA PRO A 389 -8.13 12.66 -10.83
C PRO A 389 -8.48 11.99 -9.50
N ASP A 390 -7.74 10.94 -9.13
CA ASP A 390 -7.77 10.43 -7.77
C ASP A 390 -6.83 11.24 -6.86
N PHE A 391 -7.39 12.13 -6.05
CA PHE A 391 -6.63 12.94 -5.08
C PHE A 391 -6.14 12.12 -3.86
N SER A 392 -6.59 10.88 -3.69
CA SER A 392 -6.22 10.03 -2.53
C SER A 392 -4.87 9.33 -2.66
N VAL A 393 -4.36 9.15 -3.88
CA VAL A 393 -3.08 8.46 -4.15
C VAL A 393 -1.90 9.26 -3.56
N PRO A 394 -1.08 8.68 -2.65
CA PRO A 394 0.09 9.35 -2.10
C PRO A 394 1.11 9.63 -3.21
N TYR A 395 1.50 10.89 -3.36
CA TYR A 395 2.50 11.30 -4.35
C TYR A 395 3.89 11.35 -3.71
N ALA A 396 4.86 10.63 -4.27
CA ALA A 396 6.17 10.40 -3.63
C ALA A 396 7.14 11.60 -3.64
N ALA A 397 6.80 12.75 -4.22
CA ALA A 397 7.75 13.88 -4.29
C ALA A 397 7.06 15.26 -4.37
N GLY A 398 6.90 15.95 -3.23
CA GLY A 398 6.34 17.31 -3.17
C GLY A 398 6.98 18.32 -4.13
N GLY A 399 8.27 18.17 -4.45
CA GLY A 399 8.97 19.04 -5.41
C GLY A 399 8.71 18.75 -6.89
N THR A 400 8.30 17.53 -7.27
CA THR A 400 8.13 17.15 -8.70
C THR A 400 6.81 17.69 -9.26
N LEU A 401 5.74 17.69 -8.45
CA LEU A 401 4.41 18.14 -8.87
C LEU A 401 4.33 19.66 -9.15
N ASN A 402 5.12 20.46 -8.42
CA ASN A 402 5.27 21.90 -8.67
C ASN A 402 5.96 22.14 -10.02
N ARG A 403 7.02 21.37 -10.35
CA ARG A 403 7.72 21.47 -11.65
C ARG A 403 6.81 21.09 -12.82
N PHE A 404 6.03 20.02 -12.70
CA PHE A 404 5.06 19.64 -13.73
C PHE A 404 4.01 20.74 -13.98
N THR A 405 3.51 21.39 -12.92
CA THR A 405 2.57 22.51 -13.07
C THR A 405 3.18 23.69 -13.80
N LYS A 406 4.44 24.03 -13.48
CA LYS A 406 5.18 25.09 -14.17
C LYS A 406 5.43 24.77 -15.64
N GLN A 407 5.73 23.50 -15.96
CA GLN A 407 5.87 23.01 -17.33
C GLN A 407 4.56 23.07 -18.12
N LEU A 408 3.45 22.61 -17.54
CA LEU A 408 2.11 22.71 -18.15
C LEU A 408 1.73 24.14 -18.54
N ASN A 409 2.19 25.14 -17.77
CA ASN A 409 1.91 26.54 -18.06
C ASN A 409 2.69 27.10 -19.25
N ALA A 410 3.71 26.39 -19.75
CA ALA A 410 4.47 26.75 -20.94
C ALA A 410 3.82 26.30 -22.26
N TYR A 411 2.67 25.60 -22.20
CA TYR A 411 1.96 25.08 -23.36
C TYR A 411 0.59 25.75 -23.55
N ASP A 412 0.12 25.78 -24.79
CA ASP A 412 -1.22 26.22 -25.18
C ASP A 412 -1.75 25.42 -26.39
N ALA A 413 -1.84 24.10 -26.24
CA ALA A 413 -2.32 23.22 -27.32
C ALA A 413 -3.73 23.60 -27.83
N CYS A 414 -4.58 24.18 -26.97
CA CYS A 414 -5.92 24.61 -27.31
C CYS A 414 -6.01 26.00 -27.98
N GLY A 415 -4.89 26.69 -28.20
CA GLY A 415 -4.83 27.99 -28.86
C GLY A 415 -5.69 29.07 -28.16
N GLY A 416 -5.67 29.10 -26.83
CA GLY A 416 -6.42 30.06 -26.02
C GLY A 416 -7.94 29.80 -25.91
N THR A 417 -8.46 28.75 -26.53
CA THR A 417 -9.89 28.39 -26.41
C THR A 417 -10.22 27.94 -24.99
N LYS A 418 -11.40 28.28 -24.48
CA LYS A 418 -11.86 27.88 -23.15
C LYS A 418 -12.67 26.59 -23.20
N ALA A 419 -12.53 25.76 -22.18
CA ALA A 419 -13.28 24.53 -22.04
C ALA A 419 -14.78 24.81 -21.84
N ASN A 420 -15.62 24.18 -22.66
CA ASN A 420 -17.03 24.01 -22.38
C ASN A 420 -17.27 22.56 -21.92
N ALA A 421 -17.17 22.34 -20.62
CA ALA A 421 -17.27 21.02 -19.99
C ALA A 421 -18.63 20.86 -19.30
N THR A 422 -19.37 19.82 -19.67
CA THR A 422 -20.63 19.47 -18.99
C THR A 422 -20.63 18.00 -18.60
N VAL A 423 -21.23 17.67 -17.46
CA VAL A 423 -21.37 16.28 -17.02
C VAL A 423 -22.80 15.82 -17.18
N VAL A 424 -22.96 14.67 -17.82
CA VAL A 424 -24.24 13.99 -18.08
C VAL A 424 -24.18 12.55 -17.57
N ASP A 425 -25.36 11.97 -17.30
CA ASP A 425 -25.58 10.56 -16.92
C ASP A 425 -24.41 9.83 -16.26
N SER A 426 -24.40 9.75 -14.93
CA SER A 426 -23.48 8.84 -14.22
C SER A 426 -21.98 9.19 -14.38
N GLY A 427 -21.64 10.45 -14.65
CA GLY A 427 -20.26 10.94 -14.65
C GLY A 427 -19.56 10.96 -16.01
N ILE A 428 -20.27 11.10 -17.12
CA ILE A 428 -19.67 11.30 -18.45
C ILE A 428 -19.38 12.78 -18.67
N LEU A 429 -18.12 13.13 -18.93
CA LEU A 429 -17.70 14.48 -19.29
C LEU A 429 -17.85 14.70 -20.81
N VAL A 430 -18.65 15.69 -21.19
CA VAL A 430 -18.85 16.13 -22.57
C VAL A 430 -18.02 17.39 -22.79
N VAL A 431 -17.12 17.34 -23.77
CA VAL A 431 -16.19 18.39 -24.16
C VAL A 431 -16.05 18.42 -25.69
N GLU A 432 -15.58 19.54 -26.23
CA GLU A 432 -15.31 19.72 -27.65
C GLU A 432 -13.81 19.69 -27.93
N GLY A 433 -13.42 19.03 -29.02
CA GLY A 433 -12.02 18.89 -29.41
C GLY A 433 -11.84 18.33 -30.81
N VAL A 434 -10.59 18.37 -31.28
CA VAL A 434 -10.15 17.90 -32.60
C VAL A 434 -9.28 16.67 -32.44
N ARG A 435 -9.57 15.62 -33.22
CA ARG A 435 -8.73 14.42 -33.32
C ARG A 435 -7.48 14.75 -34.12
N VAL A 436 -6.30 14.58 -33.53
CA VAL A 436 -5.01 14.95 -34.14
C VAL A 436 -4.29 13.77 -34.76
N ASP A 437 -4.18 12.67 -34.02
CA ASP A 437 -3.40 11.50 -34.45
C ASP A 437 -3.91 10.21 -33.78
N SER A 438 -3.33 9.07 -34.16
CA SER A 438 -3.45 7.81 -33.43
C SER A 438 -2.06 7.28 -33.13
N ILE A 439 -1.89 6.63 -31.98
CA ILE A 439 -0.61 6.04 -31.60
C ILE A 439 -0.31 4.87 -32.54
N GLN A 440 0.81 4.94 -33.24
CA GLN A 440 1.32 3.86 -34.11
C GLN A 440 2.28 2.96 -33.33
N ARG A 441 3.18 3.55 -32.56
CA ARG A 441 4.20 2.83 -31.78
C ARG A 441 4.32 3.44 -30.40
N ALA A 442 4.57 2.60 -29.39
CA ALA A 442 4.75 2.99 -28.00
C ALA A 442 5.87 2.13 -27.39
N SER A 443 6.84 2.79 -26.76
CA SER A 443 8.01 2.15 -26.17
C SER A 443 7.74 1.65 -24.75
N THR A 444 8.75 1.06 -24.11
CA THR A 444 8.77 0.84 -22.65
C THR A 444 8.63 2.18 -21.92
N HIS A 445 8.03 2.17 -20.72
CA HIS A 445 7.88 3.39 -19.93
C HIS A 445 9.07 3.58 -19.01
N LEU A 446 9.40 4.84 -18.73
CA LEU A 446 10.42 5.19 -17.76
C LEU A 446 9.81 5.08 -16.35
N MET A 447 10.11 3.99 -15.63
CA MET A 447 9.83 3.88 -14.19
C MET A 447 10.88 4.66 -13.39
N ASP A 448 10.71 4.73 -12.07
CA ASP A 448 11.74 5.24 -11.14
C ASP A 448 12.91 4.22 -11.06
N LEU A 449 13.69 4.16 -12.14
CA LEU A 449 14.76 3.18 -12.39
C LEU A 449 16.11 3.74 -11.95
N ARG A 450 17.05 2.84 -11.60
CA ARG A 450 18.48 3.20 -11.42
C ARG A 450 19.02 3.86 -12.69
N HIS A 451 19.99 4.75 -12.55
CA HIS A 451 20.55 5.58 -13.63
C HIS A 451 20.96 4.73 -14.85
N GLU A 452 21.57 3.56 -14.64
CA GLU A 452 21.98 2.66 -15.73
C GLU A 452 20.79 2.10 -16.52
N ALA A 453 19.67 1.83 -15.85
CA ALA A 453 18.45 1.36 -16.49
C ALA A 453 17.69 2.50 -17.20
N GLN A 454 17.86 3.76 -16.76
CA GLN A 454 17.32 4.92 -17.47
C GLN A 454 18.06 5.15 -18.81
N ILE A 455 19.38 4.96 -18.83
CA ILE A 455 20.19 5.02 -20.07
C ILE A 455 19.63 4.06 -21.12
N ALA A 456 19.44 2.79 -20.76
CA ALA A 456 18.92 1.78 -21.68
C ALA A 456 17.53 2.13 -22.24
N VAL A 457 16.66 2.73 -21.43
CA VAL A 457 15.32 3.17 -21.87
C VAL A 457 15.41 4.32 -22.87
N PHE A 458 16.22 5.34 -22.59
CA PHE A 458 16.37 6.49 -23.51
C PHE A 458 17.05 6.10 -24.83
N GLU A 459 18.05 5.20 -24.79
CA GLU A 459 18.66 4.66 -26.00
C GLU A 459 17.63 3.89 -26.84
N HIS A 460 16.81 3.04 -26.21
CA HIS A 460 15.73 2.35 -26.91
C HIS A 460 14.70 3.32 -27.51
N TRP A 461 14.38 4.41 -26.82
CA TRP A 461 13.48 5.44 -27.36
C TRP A 461 14.07 6.13 -28.59
N GLN A 462 15.38 6.38 -28.59
CA GLN A 462 16.09 6.93 -29.76
C GLN A 462 16.05 5.97 -30.95
N GLU A 463 16.29 4.67 -30.73
CA GLU A 463 16.20 3.63 -31.76
C GLU A 463 14.81 3.60 -32.40
N VAL A 464 13.75 3.67 -31.59
CA VAL A 464 12.35 3.72 -32.08
C VAL A 464 12.10 5.00 -32.90
N ALA A 465 12.61 6.15 -32.44
CA ALA A 465 12.49 7.41 -33.19
C ALA A 465 13.23 7.34 -34.53
N GLU A 466 14.43 6.77 -34.56
CA GLU A 466 15.24 6.62 -35.77
C GLU A 466 14.56 5.68 -36.79
N GLU A 467 14.08 4.52 -36.34
CA GLU A 467 13.44 3.52 -37.19
C GLU A 467 12.20 4.08 -37.90
N GLU A 468 11.36 4.81 -37.19
CA GLU A 468 10.07 5.31 -37.70
C GLU A 468 10.19 6.65 -38.44
N CYS A 469 11.10 7.54 -38.02
CA CYS A 469 11.12 8.92 -38.50
C CYS A 469 12.32 9.29 -39.38
N SER A 470 13.44 8.56 -39.36
CA SER A 470 14.65 8.95 -40.11
C SER A 470 14.44 9.10 -41.62
N LYS A 471 13.53 8.30 -42.19
CA LYS A 471 13.21 8.32 -43.63
C LYS A 471 12.23 9.41 -44.03
N THR A 472 11.42 9.90 -43.08
CA THR A 472 10.27 10.78 -43.35
C THR A 472 10.48 12.19 -42.81
N ASN A 473 11.32 12.37 -41.79
CA ASN A 473 11.64 13.66 -41.17
C ASN A 473 13.17 13.81 -40.99
N PRO A 474 13.86 14.63 -41.81
CA PRO A 474 15.30 14.83 -41.68
C PRO A 474 15.71 15.52 -40.37
N ASN A 475 14.78 16.17 -39.67
CA ASN A 475 14.98 16.84 -38.39
C ASN A 475 14.51 16.00 -37.18
N TRP A 476 14.28 14.69 -37.36
CA TRP A 476 13.76 13.83 -36.29
C TRP A 476 14.61 13.88 -35.00
N ARG A 477 15.93 14.10 -35.10
CA ARG A 477 16.82 14.25 -33.94
C ARG A 477 16.52 15.51 -33.12
N ASP A 478 16.25 16.64 -33.79
CA ASP A 478 15.83 17.87 -33.10
C ASP A 478 14.48 17.67 -32.41
N CYS A 479 13.53 17.04 -33.12
CA CYS A 479 12.24 16.66 -32.54
C CYS A 479 12.41 15.72 -31.35
N PHE A 480 13.37 14.79 -31.38
CA PHE A 480 13.58 13.78 -30.35
C PHE A 480 14.08 14.39 -29.04
N TRP A 481 15.17 15.16 -29.04
CA TRP A 481 15.69 15.74 -27.79
C TRP A 481 14.70 16.73 -27.18
N ARG A 482 13.99 17.51 -28.00
CA ARG A 482 12.89 18.37 -27.55
C ARG A 482 11.76 17.54 -26.94
N THR A 483 11.44 16.39 -27.52
CA THR A 483 10.44 15.48 -26.95
C THR A 483 10.85 14.96 -25.58
N LEU A 484 12.13 14.67 -25.35
CA LEU A 484 12.63 14.22 -24.04
C LEU A 484 12.51 15.28 -22.95
N CYS A 485 12.72 16.55 -23.24
CA CYS A 485 12.56 17.64 -22.25
C CYS A 485 11.16 18.28 -22.26
N GLY A 486 10.22 17.74 -23.05
CA GLY A 486 8.90 18.35 -23.28
C GLY A 486 9.00 19.74 -23.93
N ASP A 487 10.05 20.01 -24.68
CA ASP A 487 10.36 21.30 -25.30
C ASP A 487 10.42 22.47 -24.31
N THR A 488 10.91 22.18 -23.10
CA THR A 488 11.03 23.15 -22.02
C THR A 488 12.36 23.03 -21.31
N VAL A 489 12.83 24.14 -20.73
CA VAL A 489 14.03 24.22 -19.90
C VAL A 489 13.72 25.08 -18.67
N LEU A 490 14.28 24.72 -17.51
CA LEU A 490 14.19 25.52 -16.29
C LEU A 490 15.18 26.69 -16.35
N ASP A 491 14.68 27.92 -16.30
CA ASP A 491 15.50 29.14 -16.22
C ASP A 491 16.00 29.32 -14.79
N THR A 492 17.29 29.02 -14.57
CA THR A 492 17.95 29.14 -13.26
C THR A 492 18.44 30.55 -12.97
N VAL A 493 18.73 31.35 -14.01
CA VAL A 493 19.34 32.70 -13.89
C VAL A 493 18.38 33.70 -13.25
N ASN A 494 17.09 33.61 -13.57
CA ASN A 494 16.04 34.50 -13.05
C ASN A 494 15.25 33.90 -11.88
N SER A 495 15.60 32.69 -11.43
CA SER A 495 14.84 31.94 -10.42
C SER A 495 14.95 32.50 -8.99
N HIS A 496 15.96 33.35 -8.73
CA HIS A 496 16.18 34.00 -7.44
C HIS A 496 15.41 35.32 -7.26
N LEU A 497 14.75 35.82 -8.32
CA LEU A 497 13.97 37.05 -8.24
C LEU A 497 12.55 36.74 -7.75
N PRO A 498 12.07 37.39 -6.65
CA PRO A 498 10.79 37.07 -6.01
C PRO A 498 9.54 37.29 -6.89
N GLN A 499 9.66 37.80 -8.12
CA GLN A 499 8.54 38.19 -9.00
C GLN A 499 8.57 37.56 -10.41
N SER A 500 9.39 36.52 -10.66
CA SER A 500 9.49 35.93 -12.01
C SER A 500 8.25 35.06 -12.38
N PRO A 501 7.60 35.24 -13.56
CA PRO A 501 6.28 34.64 -13.88
C PRO A 501 6.25 33.12 -14.04
N SER A 502 7.38 32.45 -14.20
CA SER A 502 7.54 30.98 -14.15
C SER A 502 9.01 30.69 -14.44
N PRO A 503 9.70 29.84 -13.67
CA PRO A 503 11.09 29.48 -13.95
C PRO A 503 11.20 28.46 -15.11
N VAL A 504 10.17 28.28 -15.95
CA VAL A 504 10.18 27.34 -17.09
C VAL A 504 9.92 28.11 -18.37
N ARG A 505 10.80 27.95 -19.36
CA ARG A 505 10.68 28.53 -20.70
C ARG A 505 10.70 27.45 -21.77
N ARG A 506 10.31 27.79 -23.00
CA ARG A 506 10.46 26.90 -24.16
C ARG A 506 11.93 26.69 -24.51
N ALA A 507 12.24 25.47 -24.95
CA ALA A 507 13.57 25.12 -25.40
C ALA A 507 13.88 25.84 -26.73
N VAL A 508 15.08 26.39 -26.85
CA VAL A 508 15.59 27.03 -28.07
C VAL A 508 16.74 26.22 -28.65
N SER A 509 17.14 26.47 -29.89
CA SER A 509 18.22 25.69 -30.54
C SER A 509 19.55 25.74 -29.77
N LYS A 510 19.81 26.80 -29.00
CA LYS A 510 21.02 26.87 -28.14
C LYS A 510 21.01 25.85 -27.00
N ASP A 511 19.84 25.37 -26.58
CA ASP A 511 19.72 24.37 -25.51
C ASP A 511 20.13 22.97 -25.98
N GLU A 512 20.36 22.75 -27.28
CA GLU A 512 20.92 21.50 -27.82
C GLU A 512 22.32 21.23 -27.23
N LEU A 513 23.15 22.28 -27.09
CA LEU A 513 24.45 22.18 -26.43
C LEU A 513 24.32 21.78 -24.95
N LEU A 514 23.25 22.25 -24.30
CA LEU A 514 22.96 21.90 -22.91
C LEU A 514 22.46 20.46 -22.77
N PHE A 515 21.66 19.99 -23.72
CA PHE A 515 21.24 18.60 -23.83
C PHE A 515 22.45 17.68 -24.06
N ASP A 516 23.38 18.07 -24.95
CA ASP A 516 24.63 17.35 -25.17
C ASP A 516 25.51 17.30 -23.91
N ALA A 517 25.61 18.42 -23.19
CA ALA A 517 26.32 18.47 -21.90
C ALA A 517 25.68 17.56 -20.85
N TRP A 518 24.35 17.53 -20.78
CA TRP A 518 23.60 16.60 -19.93
C TRP A 518 23.83 15.14 -20.33
N CYS A 519 23.84 14.82 -21.63
CA CYS A 519 24.16 13.48 -22.13
C CYS A 519 25.57 13.05 -21.71
N MET A 520 26.56 13.95 -21.80
CA MET A 520 27.94 13.67 -21.35
C MET A 520 27.99 13.42 -19.83
N ALA A 521 27.38 14.29 -19.04
CA ALA A 521 27.38 14.18 -17.57
C ALA A 521 26.70 12.90 -17.07
N ASN A 522 25.76 12.36 -17.84
CA ASN A 522 24.97 11.18 -17.51
C ASN A 522 25.33 9.92 -18.33
N GLY A 523 26.46 9.92 -19.06
CA GLY A 523 26.92 8.73 -19.77
C GLY A 523 26.06 8.29 -20.96
N HIS A 524 25.18 9.15 -21.48
CA HIS A 524 24.35 8.86 -22.67
C HIS A 524 25.13 9.01 -23.98
N SER A 525 26.05 8.08 -24.23
CA SER A 525 26.95 8.13 -25.40
C SER A 525 26.25 8.06 -26.75
N LYS A 526 25.14 7.33 -26.89
CA LYS A 526 24.37 7.22 -28.15
C LYS A 526 23.45 8.40 -28.44
N LEU A 527 22.92 9.05 -27.38
CA LEU A 527 22.04 10.22 -27.53
C LEU A 527 22.81 11.44 -28.03
N ARG A 528 24.11 11.50 -27.74
CA ARG A 528 25.02 12.57 -28.15
C ARG A 528 25.40 12.40 -29.62
N GLN A 529 24.80 13.14 -30.56
CA GLN A 529 25.44 13.30 -31.88
C GLN A 529 24.89 14.43 -32.77
N ARG A 530 25.71 15.48 -32.92
CA ARG A 530 25.93 16.22 -34.20
C ARG A 530 27.27 16.97 -34.34
N HIS A 531 28.09 17.11 -33.30
CA HIS A 531 29.23 18.04 -33.37
C HIS A 531 30.50 17.55 -34.10
N ASN A 532 30.56 16.33 -34.64
CA ASN A 532 31.76 15.78 -35.29
C ASN A 532 31.71 15.72 -36.83
N GLU A 533 30.63 16.14 -37.48
CA GLU A 533 30.56 16.17 -38.95
C GLU A 533 30.44 17.63 -39.44
N GLY A 534 31.57 18.34 -39.37
CA GLY A 534 31.84 19.53 -40.18
C GLY A 534 31.24 20.86 -39.71
N ARG A 535 31.89 21.54 -38.76
CA ARG A 535 32.02 23.02 -38.69
C ARG A 535 33.00 23.45 -37.59
N ASP A 536 33.63 24.61 -37.82
CA ASP A 536 34.81 25.17 -37.17
C ASP A 536 34.85 25.16 -35.63
N THR A 537 36.05 24.92 -35.14
CA THR A 537 36.54 24.97 -33.75
C THR A 537 36.55 26.38 -33.15
N ASN A 538 35.43 27.09 -33.19
CA ASN A 538 35.17 28.21 -32.28
C ASN A 538 34.15 27.73 -31.25
N ALA A 539 34.62 26.85 -30.35
CA ALA A 539 33.85 26.48 -29.17
C ALA A 539 33.58 27.75 -28.37
N GLU A 540 32.33 28.23 -28.39
CA GLU A 540 31.83 29.07 -27.31
C GLU A 540 32.17 28.33 -26.01
N THR A 541 33.03 28.95 -25.22
CA THR A 541 33.56 28.37 -23.99
C THR A 541 32.38 28.05 -23.08
N LEU A 542 32.27 26.80 -22.65
CA LEU A 542 31.36 26.41 -21.57
C LEU A 542 31.52 27.43 -20.42
N PRO A 543 30.43 27.99 -19.89
CA PRO A 543 30.50 28.94 -18.79
C PRO A 543 31.19 28.29 -17.58
N SER A 544 31.62 29.12 -16.61
CA SER A 544 32.34 28.66 -15.40
C SER A 544 31.75 27.38 -14.81
N SER A 545 32.59 26.50 -14.25
CA SER A 545 32.21 25.14 -13.81
C SER A 545 30.94 25.11 -12.93
N ALA A 546 30.75 26.11 -12.07
CA ALA A 546 29.56 26.24 -11.24
C ALA A 546 28.27 26.52 -12.04
N ILE A 547 28.32 27.43 -13.01
CA ILE A 547 27.16 27.78 -13.88
C ILE A 547 26.81 26.59 -14.78
N ALA A 548 27.82 25.87 -15.27
CA ALA A 548 27.63 24.67 -16.09
C ALA A 548 26.90 23.54 -15.33
N HIS A 549 27.26 23.27 -14.07
CA HIS A 549 26.58 22.26 -13.25
C HIS A 549 25.11 22.59 -12.99
N GLU A 550 24.80 23.86 -12.72
CA GLU A 550 23.43 24.30 -12.46
C GLU A 550 22.52 24.17 -13.69
N GLN A 551 23.01 24.59 -14.86
CA GLN A 551 22.30 24.49 -16.13
C GLN A 551 22.08 23.02 -16.53
N ILE A 552 23.09 22.15 -16.37
CA ILE A 552 22.94 20.71 -16.63
C ILE A 552 21.85 20.12 -15.72
N GLY A 553 21.85 20.49 -14.43
CA GLY A 553 20.79 20.11 -13.51
C GLY A 553 19.41 20.65 -13.91
N ALA A 554 19.34 21.80 -14.57
CA ALA A 554 18.08 22.37 -15.08
C ALA A 554 17.50 21.52 -16.23
N MET A 555 18.35 21.07 -17.14
CA MET A 555 17.98 20.15 -18.21
C MET A 555 17.53 18.79 -17.65
N ASP A 556 18.29 18.24 -16.70
CA ASP A 556 17.94 16.99 -16.01
C ASP A 556 16.53 17.03 -15.40
N ARG A 557 16.22 18.12 -14.68
CA ARG A 557 14.91 18.32 -14.07
C ARG A 557 13.79 18.45 -15.12
N ALA A 558 14.05 19.07 -16.28
CA ALA A 558 13.08 19.17 -17.36
C ALA A 558 12.78 17.79 -17.98
N ILE A 559 13.82 17.02 -18.29
CA ILE A 559 13.71 15.65 -18.82
C ILE A 559 13.00 14.75 -17.82
N SER A 560 13.42 14.75 -16.56
CA SER A 560 12.77 13.98 -15.48
C SER A 560 11.29 14.34 -15.33
N THR A 561 10.94 15.63 -15.43
CA THR A 561 9.54 16.08 -15.31
C THR A 561 8.68 15.60 -16.48
N ALA A 562 9.21 15.67 -17.72
CA ALA A 562 8.50 15.27 -18.93
C ALA A 562 8.35 13.75 -19.09
N THR A 563 9.33 12.96 -18.63
CA THR A 563 9.45 11.53 -19.00
C THR A 563 9.06 10.55 -17.88
N ARG A 564 9.04 10.98 -16.62
CA ARG A 564 8.75 10.11 -15.47
C ARG A 564 7.36 9.46 -15.56
N ASP A 565 7.32 8.13 -15.41
CA ASP A 565 6.11 7.29 -15.47
C ASP A 565 5.34 7.40 -16.81
N ARG A 566 6.06 7.74 -17.89
CA ARG A 566 5.53 7.93 -19.24
C ARG A 566 6.29 7.10 -20.27
N ARG A 567 5.68 6.90 -21.45
CA ARG A 567 6.26 6.17 -22.59
C ARG A 567 6.54 7.14 -23.72
N PHE A 568 7.62 6.90 -24.45
CA PHE A 568 7.78 7.46 -25.79
C PHE A 568 6.79 6.85 -26.77
N ILE A 569 6.21 7.69 -27.62
CA ILE A 569 5.26 7.29 -28.64
C ILE A 569 5.58 7.93 -29.99
N VAL A 570 5.20 7.22 -31.06
CA VAL A 570 5.20 7.72 -32.44
C VAL A 570 3.76 7.65 -32.95
N GLY A 571 3.23 8.79 -33.40
CA GLY A 571 1.91 8.89 -34.02
C GLY A 571 1.92 8.43 -35.48
N LYS A 572 0.75 8.08 -36.04
CA LYS A 572 0.62 7.69 -37.46
C LYS A 572 1.02 8.78 -38.43
N SER A 573 0.99 10.05 -38.00
CA SER A 573 1.51 11.17 -38.79
C SER A 573 3.03 11.33 -38.72
N GLY A 574 3.75 10.45 -38.02
CA GLY A 574 5.21 10.51 -37.81
C GLY A 574 5.63 11.49 -36.71
N LYS A 575 4.69 12.04 -35.94
CA LYS A 575 4.99 12.94 -34.81
C LYS A 575 5.49 12.16 -33.59
N LEU A 576 6.50 12.71 -32.93
CA LEU A 576 7.09 12.16 -31.71
C LEU A 576 6.39 12.74 -30.47
N GLY A 577 6.19 11.91 -29.45
CA GLY A 577 5.55 12.35 -28.23
C GLY A 577 5.89 11.53 -27.00
N ILE A 578 5.42 12.01 -25.85
CA ILE A 578 5.47 11.34 -24.55
C ILE A 578 4.05 11.20 -24.02
N ALA A 579 3.62 9.96 -23.76
CA ALA A 579 2.25 9.63 -23.36
C ALA A 579 2.20 8.88 -22.02
N PRO A 580 1.03 8.83 -21.35
CA PRO A 580 0.87 8.07 -20.10
C PRO A 580 1.28 6.61 -20.27
N LYS A 581 1.84 5.98 -19.23
CA LYS A 581 2.26 4.57 -19.27
C LYS A 581 1.17 3.57 -19.69
N LYS A 582 -0.10 3.96 -19.56
CA LYS A 582 -1.29 3.18 -19.92
C LYS A 582 -1.70 3.32 -21.38
N ALA A 583 -1.02 4.14 -22.18
CA ALA A 583 -1.23 4.19 -23.62
C ALA A 583 -0.91 2.81 -24.23
N ILE A 584 -1.86 2.22 -24.94
CA ILE A 584 -1.74 0.88 -25.52
C ILE A 584 -1.85 0.90 -27.05
N LEU A 585 -1.31 -0.16 -27.67
CA LEU A 585 -1.27 -0.36 -29.12
C LEU A 585 -2.34 -1.35 -29.64
N THR A 586 -3.20 -1.88 -28.77
CA THR A 586 -4.21 -2.88 -29.17
C THR A 586 -5.25 -2.28 -30.11
N PHE A 587 -5.84 -3.07 -31.00
CA PHE A 587 -6.84 -2.60 -31.96
C PHE A 587 -8.21 -2.36 -31.30
N PRO A 588 -8.83 -1.16 -31.42
CA PRO A 588 -8.32 0.05 -32.09
C PRO A 588 -7.29 0.82 -31.23
N PRO A 589 -6.23 1.37 -31.83
CA PRO A 589 -5.16 2.06 -31.09
C PRO A 589 -5.70 3.31 -30.40
N ASP A 590 -5.06 3.70 -29.29
CA ASP A 590 -5.39 4.92 -28.58
C ASP A 590 -5.21 6.15 -29.49
N GLU A 591 -6.11 7.12 -29.35
CA GLU A 591 -6.20 8.31 -30.21
C GLU A 591 -5.78 9.56 -29.44
N ILE A 592 -5.18 10.53 -30.14
CA ILE A 592 -4.71 11.79 -29.56
C ILE A 592 -5.65 12.91 -29.99
N PHE A 593 -6.15 13.67 -29.03
CA PHE A 593 -7.06 14.79 -29.23
C PHE A 593 -6.50 16.08 -28.63
N VAL A 594 -6.73 17.20 -29.29
CA VAL A 594 -6.63 18.53 -28.68
C VAL A 594 -8.04 18.95 -28.30
N ILE A 595 -8.25 19.24 -27.01
CA ILE A 595 -9.57 19.56 -26.45
C ILE A 595 -9.55 21.02 -26.00
N GLN A 596 -10.66 21.75 -26.23
CA GLN A 596 -10.78 23.15 -25.81
C GLN A 596 -10.49 23.32 -24.31
N GLY A 597 -9.71 24.35 -23.96
CA GLY A 597 -9.24 24.61 -22.60
C GLY A 597 -8.11 23.69 -22.10
N GLY A 598 -7.69 22.70 -22.88
CA GLY A 598 -6.55 21.85 -22.56
C GLY A 598 -5.22 22.46 -23.00
N LYS A 599 -4.31 22.75 -22.07
CA LYS A 599 -2.96 23.24 -22.41
C LYS A 599 -2.09 22.20 -23.12
N THR A 600 -2.48 20.93 -23.05
CA THR A 600 -1.79 19.80 -23.69
C THR A 600 -2.78 18.94 -24.48
N PRO A 601 -2.32 18.18 -25.48
CA PRO A 601 -3.12 17.09 -26.05
C PRO A 601 -3.45 16.01 -25.02
N PHE A 602 -4.50 15.23 -25.28
CA PHE A 602 -4.98 14.14 -24.45
C PHE A 602 -5.08 12.83 -25.24
N VAL A 603 -4.68 11.74 -24.59
CA VAL A 603 -4.84 10.37 -25.11
C VAL A 603 -6.20 9.84 -24.68
N LEU A 604 -7.01 9.42 -25.65
CA LEU A 604 -8.36 8.90 -25.47
C LEU A 604 -8.48 7.50 -26.09
N ARG A 605 -9.11 6.58 -25.36
CA ARG A 605 -9.36 5.20 -25.80
C ARG A 605 -10.81 5.01 -26.17
N GLN A 606 -11.07 4.38 -27.31
CA GLN A 606 -12.44 4.12 -27.75
C GLN A 606 -13.16 3.13 -26.81
N ALA A 607 -14.27 3.54 -26.19
CA ALA A 607 -15.00 2.74 -25.18
C ALA A 607 -16.37 2.20 -25.68
N GLY A 608 -16.66 2.40 -26.97
CA GLY A 608 -17.91 1.98 -27.62
C GLY A 608 -18.99 3.07 -27.67
N THR A 609 -20.08 2.80 -28.40
CA THR A 609 -21.20 3.74 -28.52
C THR A 609 -22.14 3.59 -27.32
N ARG A 610 -22.47 4.69 -26.64
CA ARG A 610 -23.46 4.75 -25.56
C ARG A 610 -24.53 5.77 -25.89
N ASP A 611 -25.75 5.53 -25.43
CA ASP A 611 -26.80 6.55 -25.47
C ASP A 611 -26.57 7.52 -24.32
N VAL A 612 -26.31 8.78 -24.65
CA VAL A 612 -25.99 9.84 -23.69
C VAL A 612 -27.21 10.75 -23.56
N SER A 613 -27.79 10.89 -22.37
CA SER A 613 -28.97 11.73 -22.15
C SER A 613 -28.73 13.16 -22.63
N GLY A 614 -29.75 13.72 -23.29
CA GLY A 614 -29.69 15.03 -23.93
C GLY A 614 -28.91 15.08 -25.25
N VAL A 615 -28.01 14.12 -25.54
CA VAL A 615 -27.13 14.14 -26.73
C VAL A 615 -27.44 13.01 -27.72
N GLY A 616 -27.97 11.88 -27.25
CA GLY A 616 -28.26 10.66 -28.03
C GLY A 616 -27.07 9.69 -28.12
N PRO A 617 -27.12 8.69 -29.02
CA PRO A 617 -26.06 7.70 -29.17
C PRO A 617 -24.78 8.35 -29.72
N ARG A 618 -23.72 8.32 -28.92
CA ARG A 618 -22.40 8.85 -29.25
C ARG A 618 -21.32 7.82 -28.98
N LEU A 619 -20.26 7.88 -29.77
CA LEU A 619 -19.05 7.14 -29.48
C LEU A 619 -18.40 7.75 -28.23
N CYS A 620 -18.29 6.97 -27.17
CA CYS A 620 -17.67 7.41 -25.93
C CYS A 620 -16.20 6.98 -25.88
N TYR A 621 -15.42 7.78 -25.17
CA TYR A 621 -14.00 7.54 -24.95
C TYR A 621 -13.71 7.38 -23.46
N GLU A 622 -12.76 6.52 -23.15
CA GLU A 622 -12.08 6.47 -21.85
C GLU A 622 -10.90 7.43 -21.88
N PHE A 623 -10.81 8.30 -20.87
CA PHE A 623 -9.68 9.21 -20.70
C PHE A 623 -8.45 8.44 -20.21
N VAL A 624 -7.35 8.44 -20.97
CA VAL A 624 -6.10 7.76 -20.62
C VAL A 624 -5.14 8.70 -19.89
N GLY A 625 -5.06 9.96 -20.33
CA GLY A 625 -4.25 11.01 -19.68
C GLY A 625 -3.75 12.07 -20.67
N ASP A 626 -3.09 13.10 -20.15
CA ASP A 626 -2.42 14.12 -20.96
C ASP A 626 -1.12 13.59 -21.59
N CYS A 627 -0.74 14.15 -22.74
CA CYS A 627 0.51 13.81 -23.43
C CYS A 627 1.19 15.05 -24.00
N TYR A 628 2.50 14.95 -24.20
CA TYR A 628 3.25 15.88 -25.03
C TYR A 628 3.32 15.28 -26.45
N LEU A 629 3.02 16.08 -27.48
CA LEU A 629 3.17 15.71 -28.88
C LEU A 629 3.85 16.86 -29.61
N HIS A 630 5.05 16.62 -30.13
CA HIS A 630 5.86 17.66 -30.73
C HIS A 630 5.16 18.30 -31.94
N GLY A 631 5.13 19.63 -31.98
CA GLY A 631 4.44 20.42 -33.02
C GLY A 631 2.91 20.49 -32.87
N VAL A 632 2.37 20.22 -31.67
CA VAL A 632 0.93 20.30 -31.34
C VAL A 632 0.71 21.05 -30.00
N MET A 633 1.75 21.66 -29.43
CA MET A 633 1.70 22.20 -28.07
C MET A 633 1.32 23.68 -28.01
N ASP A 634 1.11 24.33 -29.16
CA ASP A 634 1.01 25.79 -29.31
C ASP A 634 -0.19 26.24 -30.18
N GLY A 635 -1.25 25.42 -30.23
CA GLY A 635 -2.50 25.77 -30.91
C GLY A 635 -2.49 25.53 -32.41
N GLU A 636 -1.47 24.86 -32.94
CA GLU A 636 -1.25 24.62 -34.37
C GLU A 636 -2.45 23.91 -35.03
N VAL A 637 -3.16 23.08 -34.29
CA VAL A 637 -4.31 22.28 -34.77
C VAL A 637 -5.65 23.02 -34.65
N MET A 638 -5.72 24.12 -33.88
CA MET A 638 -6.97 24.86 -33.64
C MET A 638 -7.25 25.92 -34.71
N VAL A 639 -6.28 26.19 -35.59
CA VAL A 639 -6.39 27.13 -36.70
C VAL A 639 -7.40 26.58 -37.74
N GLY A 640 -8.63 27.11 -37.71
CA GLY A 640 -9.71 26.75 -38.64
C GLY A 640 -10.99 26.16 -37.99
N PHE A 641 -11.01 25.97 -36.67
CA PHE A 641 -12.19 25.44 -35.96
C PHE A 641 -13.41 26.40 -36.02
N GLU A 642 -13.17 27.71 -36.16
CA GLU A 642 -14.22 28.75 -36.13
C GLU A 642 -15.07 28.84 -37.41
N THR A 643 -14.68 28.25 -38.55
CA THR A 643 -15.33 28.50 -39.84
C THR A 643 -16.43 27.51 -40.25
N SER A 644 -16.73 26.47 -39.45
CA SER A 644 -17.52 25.32 -39.95
C SER A 644 -18.96 25.14 -39.40
N ASN A 645 -19.43 25.91 -38.41
CA ASN A 645 -20.70 25.62 -37.73
C ASN A 645 -21.82 26.67 -37.93
N MET A 646 -22.25 26.86 -39.18
CA MET A 646 -23.61 27.34 -39.46
C MET A 646 -24.29 26.50 -40.56
N ALA A 647 -25.04 25.44 -40.20
CA ALA A 647 -26.11 24.91 -41.07
C ALA A 647 -27.21 24.08 -40.34
N ARG A 648 -28.45 24.25 -40.82
CA ARG A 648 -29.81 24.01 -40.27
C ARG A 648 -30.26 22.57 -39.88
N LYS A 649 -31.24 22.53 -38.95
CA LYS A 649 -32.04 21.38 -38.43
C LYS A 649 -32.73 20.51 -39.52
N GLY A 650 -32.55 19.19 -39.46
CA GLY A 650 -33.35 18.18 -40.19
C GLY A 650 -34.04 17.17 -39.23
N SER A 651 -35.26 16.72 -39.57
CA SER A 651 -36.14 15.89 -38.71
C SER A 651 -35.87 14.37 -38.77
N ARG A 652 -36.25 13.64 -37.69
CA ARG A 652 -35.85 12.24 -37.37
C ARG A 652 -36.50 11.15 -38.27
N LYS A 653 -35.72 10.11 -38.61
CA LYS A 653 -36.15 8.86 -39.31
C LYS A 653 -36.70 7.82 -38.32
N VAL A 654 -37.71 7.03 -38.72
CA VAL A 654 -38.33 5.96 -37.90
C VAL A 654 -37.74 4.58 -38.25
N ARG A 655 -37.29 3.83 -37.24
CA ARG A 655 -36.51 2.57 -37.36
C ARG A 655 -37.35 1.29 -37.52
N THR A 656 -38.65 1.34 -37.29
CA THR A 656 -39.55 0.17 -37.20
C THR A 656 -40.36 -0.13 -38.47
N GLY A 657 -40.21 0.68 -39.52
CA GLY A 657 -40.93 0.50 -40.78
C GLY A 657 -40.64 -0.81 -41.53
N CYS A 658 -41.61 -1.24 -42.34
CA CYS A 658 -41.48 -2.42 -43.21
C CYS A 658 -40.32 -2.26 -44.20
N LEU A 659 -39.79 -3.38 -44.67
CA LEU A 659 -38.64 -3.41 -45.55
C LEU A 659 -38.89 -2.62 -46.84
N THR A 660 -40.06 -2.76 -47.45
CA THR A 660 -40.43 -2.06 -48.69
C THR A 660 -40.45 -0.52 -48.50
N CYS A 661 -40.95 0.00 -47.38
CA CYS A 661 -40.95 1.45 -47.10
C CYS A 661 -39.55 1.98 -46.77
N LYS A 662 -38.73 1.19 -46.07
CA LYS A 662 -37.34 1.52 -45.78
C LYS A 662 -36.50 1.62 -47.05
N ILE A 663 -36.64 0.66 -47.98
CA ILE A 663 -35.97 0.69 -49.29
C ILE A 663 -36.36 1.98 -50.05
N ARG A 664 -37.65 2.31 -50.03
CA ARG A 664 -38.18 3.52 -50.68
C ARG A 664 -37.85 4.83 -49.96
N ARG A 665 -37.18 4.79 -48.81
CA ARG A 665 -36.88 5.95 -47.95
C ARG A 665 -38.11 6.81 -47.61
N VAL A 666 -39.29 6.18 -47.53
CA VAL A 666 -40.54 6.82 -47.10
C VAL A 666 -40.93 6.29 -45.72
N LYS A 667 -41.48 7.16 -44.86
CA LYS A 667 -41.96 6.76 -43.52
C LYS A 667 -42.99 5.62 -43.65
N CYS A 668 -42.87 4.57 -42.87
CA CYS A 668 -43.85 3.46 -42.88
C CYS A 668 -44.94 3.73 -41.85
N ASP A 669 -46.15 3.25 -42.12
CA ASP A 669 -47.30 3.28 -41.20
C ASP A 669 -47.34 2.07 -40.25
N GLU A 670 -46.49 1.07 -40.46
CA GLU A 670 -46.23 -0.07 -39.55
C GLU A 670 -47.39 -1.06 -39.35
N ALA A 671 -48.45 -0.99 -40.16
CA ALA A 671 -49.52 -1.99 -40.16
C ALA A 671 -49.02 -3.40 -40.52
N LYS A 672 -49.59 -4.43 -39.88
CA LYS A 672 -49.27 -5.86 -40.06
C LYS A 672 -50.52 -6.63 -40.51
N PRO A 673 -50.40 -7.65 -41.39
CA PRO A 673 -49.16 -8.22 -41.92
C PRO A 673 -48.50 -7.39 -43.04
N ALA A 674 -49.19 -6.41 -43.62
CA ALA A 674 -48.68 -5.53 -44.68
C ALA A 674 -49.01 -4.05 -44.40
N CYS A 675 -48.09 -3.15 -44.76
CA CYS A 675 -48.24 -1.70 -44.55
C CYS A 675 -49.25 -1.08 -45.53
N HIS A 676 -50.08 -0.14 -45.09
CA HIS A 676 -51.09 0.49 -45.93
C HIS A 676 -50.47 1.35 -47.04
N ARG A 677 -49.30 1.98 -46.80
CA ARG A 677 -48.56 2.69 -47.86
C ARG A 677 -48.06 1.78 -48.98
N CYS A 678 -47.89 0.51 -48.68
CA CYS A 678 -47.44 -0.50 -49.63
C CYS A 678 -48.65 -0.94 -50.47
N THR A 679 -49.74 -1.34 -49.81
CA THR A 679 -50.96 -1.85 -50.45
C THR A 679 -51.72 -0.77 -51.23
N SER A 680 -51.85 0.46 -50.72
CA SER A 680 -52.57 1.53 -51.40
C SER A 680 -51.92 1.99 -52.70
N THR A 681 -50.63 1.68 -52.89
CA THR A 681 -49.90 1.97 -54.13
C THR A 681 -49.77 0.75 -55.04
N GLY A 682 -50.55 -0.31 -54.78
CA GLY A 682 -50.56 -1.55 -55.55
C GLY A 682 -49.31 -2.43 -55.38
N ARG A 683 -48.47 -2.19 -54.36
CA ARG A 683 -47.19 -2.90 -54.17
C ARG A 683 -47.28 -3.95 -53.07
N LYS A 684 -46.63 -5.09 -53.29
CA LYS A 684 -46.46 -6.14 -52.29
C LYS A 684 -45.56 -5.64 -51.14
N CYS A 685 -45.98 -5.87 -49.89
CA CYS A 685 -45.20 -5.50 -48.70
C CYS A 685 -44.36 -6.68 -48.22
N ASP A 686 -43.05 -6.49 -48.11
CA ASP A 686 -42.08 -7.56 -47.76
C ASP A 686 -41.95 -7.82 -46.26
N GLY A 687 -42.86 -7.25 -45.45
CA GLY A 687 -42.91 -7.48 -44.00
C GLY A 687 -41.79 -6.76 -43.22
N TYR A 688 -41.54 -7.27 -41.99
CA TYR A 688 -40.64 -6.68 -40.99
C TYR A 688 -39.56 -7.69 -40.59
N ALA A 689 -38.32 -7.23 -40.40
CA ALA A 689 -37.19 -8.13 -40.10
C ALA A 689 -37.25 -8.73 -38.68
N PRO A 690 -37.00 -10.05 -38.51
CA PRO A 690 -36.83 -10.68 -37.20
C PRO A 690 -35.40 -10.44 -36.65
N GLY A 691 -35.26 -10.20 -35.34
CA GLY A 691 -33.98 -9.85 -34.68
C GLY A 691 -33.09 -11.08 -34.36
N PRO A 692 -31.75 -10.95 -34.33
CA PRO A 692 -30.83 -12.07 -34.08
C PRO A 692 -30.58 -12.35 -32.59
N ALA A 693 -30.38 -13.63 -32.26
CA ALA A 693 -30.13 -14.18 -30.93
C ALA A 693 -28.69 -13.94 -30.41
N ALA A 694 -28.53 -13.89 -29.07
CA ALA A 694 -27.34 -13.43 -28.37
C ALA A 694 -26.20 -14.49 -28.26
N GLY A 695 -24.95 -14.08 -28.50
CA GLY A 695 -23.72 -14.80 -28.17
C GLY A 695 -23.08 -14.36 -26.83
N PRO A 696 -22.03 -15.06 -26.34
CA PRO A 696 -21.57 -15.01 -24.96
C PRO A 696 -20.83 -13.70 -24.62
N ARG A 697 -21.22 -13.11 -23.49
CA ARG A 697 -20.68 -11.86 -22.93
C ARG A 697 -19.39 -12.13 -22.16
N ASN A 698 -18.32 -11.40 -22.47
CA ASN A 698 -17.23 -11.18 -21.51
C ASN A 698 -17.83 -10.47 -20.28
N PHE A 699 -17.86 -11.17 -19.14
CA PHE A 699 -18.37 -10.65 -17.89
C PHE A 699 -17.43 -9.53 -17.38
N ARG A 700 -17.78 -8.29 -17.71
CA ARG A 700 -17.33 -7.10 -16.98
C ARG A 700 -17.94 -7.13 -15.58
N PRO A 701 -17.26 -6.68 -14.52
CA PRO A 701 -17.89 -6.45 -13.23
C PRO A 701 -18.99 -5.41 -13.43
N ARG A 702 -20.24 -5.85 -13.41
CA ARG A 702 -21.36 -4.92 -13.18
C ARG A 702 -21.22 -4.44 -11.75
N HIS A 703 -21.36 -3.13 -11.54
CA HIS A 703 -21.72 -2.59 -10.24
C HIS A 703 -22.94 -3.35 -9.73
N ALA A 704 -22.69 -4.29 -8.84
CA ALA A 704 -23.68 -4.98 -8.05
C ALA A 704 -23.13 -5.02 -6.63
N ILE A 705 -23.20 -3.88 -5.93
CA ILE A 705 -23.77 -4.01 -4.59
C ILE A 705 -25.25 -4.22 -4.88
N ALA A 706 -25.62 -5.47 -5.19
CA ALA A 706 -26.99 -5.93 -5.07
C ALA A 706 -27.46 -5.52 -3.67
N ALA A 707 -28.70 -5.05 -3.56
CA ALA A 707 -29.35 -4.70 -2.30
C ALA A 707 -28.86 -5.63 -1.18
N VAL A 708 -28.00 -5.10 -0.31
CA VAL A 708 -27.44 -5.89 0.79
C VAL A 708 -28.61 -6.20 1.69
N GLY A 709 -28.90 -7.49 1.93
CA GLY A 709 -30.09 -7.90 2.65
C GLY A 709 -30.10 -7.46 4.11
N SER A 710 -28.92 -7.15 4.69
CA SER A 710 -28.78 -6.58 6.03
C SER A 710 -27.46 -5.79 6.23
N PRO A 711 -27.42 -4.77 7.12
CA PRO A 711 -26.18 -4.04 7.45
C PRO A 711 -25.02 -4.92 7.91
N ALA A 712 -25.32 -6.05 8.57
CA ALA A 712 -24.32 -7.02 9.01
C ALA A 712 -23.58 -7.70 7.84
N GLU A 713 -24.28 -7.99 6.73
CA GLU A 713 -23.67 -8.50 5.50
C GLU A 713 -22.73 -7.47 4.86
N GLY A 714 -23.14 -6.20 4.85
CA GLY A 714 -22.34 -5.11 4.27
C GLY A 714 -21.04 -4.88 5.03
N ARG A 715 -21.12 -4.87 6.38
CA ARG A 715 -19.95 -4.79 7.26
C ARG A 715 -19.02 -5.98 7.06
N ALA A 716 -19.56 -7.20 6.98
CA ALA A 716 -18.78 -8.41 6.78
C ALA A 716 -18.04 -8.42 5.42
N LEU A 717 -18.69 -7.97 4.34
CA LEU A 717 -18.06 -7.83 3.02
C LEU A 717 -16.96 -6.75 3.01
N GLN A 718 -17.18 -5.62 3.70
CA GLN A 718 -16.17 -4.58 3.86
C GLN A 718 -14.98 -5.08 4.68
N PHE A 719 -15.22 -5.72 5.82
CA PHE A 719 -14.17 -6.31 6.66
C PHE A 719 -13.35 -7.36 5.88
N PHE A 720 -13.99 -8.10 4.98
CA PHE A 720 -13.27 -8.99 4.08
C PHE A 720 -12.29 -8.24 3.18
N GLY A 721 -12.75 -7.19 2.50
CA GLY A 721 -11.93 -6.41 1.57
C GLY A 721 -10.79 -5.68 2.26
N ASP A 722 -11.05 -5.09 3.43
CA ASP A 722 -10.12 -4.20 4.12
C ASP A 722 -9.17 -4.95 5.07
N THR A 723 -9.54 -6.14 5.55
CA THR A 723 -8.80 -6.85 6.60
C THR A 723 -8.60 -8.34 6.32
N ALA A 724 -9.67 -9.14 6.24
CA ALA A 724 -9.50 -10.60 6.16
C ALA A 724 -8.78 -11.02 4.86
N GLY A 725 -9.26 -10.56 3.71
CA GLY A 725 -8.73 -10.87 2.38
C GLY A 725 -7.22 -10.60 2.22
N PRO A 726 -6.73 -9.38 2.55
CA PRO A 726 -5.29 -9.09 2.52
C PRO A 726 -4.44 -10.02 3.39
N PHE A 727 -4.91 -10.44 4.56
CA PHE A 727 -4.15 -11.31 5.47
C PHE A 727 -4.22 -12.80 5.11
N LEU A 728 -5.33 -13.28 4.54
CA LEU A 728 -5.51 -14.72 4.24
C LEU A 728 -4.38 -15.30 3.37
N SER A 729 -3.76 -14.48 2.53
CA SER A 729 -2.64 -14.86 1.66
C SER A 729 -1.27 -14.98 2.38
N GLY A 730 -1.08 -14.42 3.58
CA GLY A 730 0.22 -14.42 4.25
C GLY A 730 1.31 -13.67 3.45
N ALA A 731 2.46 -14.30 3.22
CA ALA A 731 3.52 -13.79 2.31
C ALA A 731 3.14 -13.84 0.81
N MET A 732 1.99 -14.48 0.55
CA MET A 732 1.12 -14.48 -0.61
C MET A 732 0.95 -13.21 -1.46
N ASP A 733 0.79 -13.33 -2.78
CA ASP A 733 -0.01 -12.34 -3.52
C ASP A 733 -1.48 -12.37 -3.01
N PRO A 734 -2.05 -11.25 -2.54
CA PRO A 734 -3.43 -11.18 -2.05
C PRO A 734 -4.49 -11.09 -3.15
N GLN A 735 -4.13 -11.03 -4.44
CA GLN A 735 -5.10 -10.83 -5.55
C GLN A 735 -6.24 -11.85 -5.61
N PHE A 736 -5.98 -13.12 -5.31
CA PHE A 736 -7.03 -14.15 -5.28
C PHE A 736 -8.18 -13.74 -4.34
N TRP A 737 -7.85 -13.29 -3.13
CA TRP A 737 -8.84 -12.91 -2.12
C TRP A 737 -9.41 -11.51 -2.35
N THR A 738 -8.54 -10.54 -2.64
CA THR A 738 -8.92 -9.12 -2.72
C THR A 738 -9.61 -8.75 -4.03
N GLN A 739 -9.36 -9.49 -5.12
CA GLN A 739 -9.94 -9.22 -6.43
C GLN A 739 -10.89 -10.33 -6.87
N LEU A 740 -10.41 -11.57 -7.05
CA LEU A 740 -11.21 -12.64 -7.65
C LEU A 740 -12.40 -13.03 -6.77
N VAL A 741 -12.16 -13.41 -5.51
CA VAL A 741 -13.23 -13.78 -4.55
C VAL A 741 -14.22 -12.64 -4.36
N MET A 742 -13.74 -11.40 -4.24
CA MET A 742 -14.60 -10.22 -4.11
C MET A 742 -15.45 -9.96 -5.36
N GLN A 743 -14.91 -10.15 -6.56
CA GLN A 743 -15.69 -10.04 -7.80
C GLN A 743 -16.82 -11.06 -7.83
N PHE A 744 -16.51 -12.34 -7.56
CA PHE A 744 -17.52 -13.40 -7.52
C PHE A 744 -18.56 -13.18 -6.41
N SER A 745 -18.19 -12.56 -5.28
CA SER A 745 -19.14 -12.22 -4.21
C SER A 745 -20.22 -11.20 -4.64
N GLY A 746 -19.96 -10.42 -5.69
CA GLY A 746 -20.91 -9.44 -6.21
C GLY A 746 -22.03 -10.04 -7.08
N PHE A 747 -21.86 -11.26 -7.60
CA PHE A 747 -22.84 -11.87 -8.51
C PHE A 747 -23.12 -13.37 -8.30
N GLU A 748 -22.30 -14.11 -7.55
CA GLU A 748 -22.56 -15.51 -7.17
C GLU A 748 -23.01 -15.61 -5.70
N PRO A 749 -24.29 -15.96 -5.42
CA PRO A 749 -24.83 -16.01 -4.06
C PRO A 749 -24.06 -16.94 -3.11
N ALA A 750 -23.66 -18.13 -3.58
CA ALA A 750 -22.88 -19.08 -2.78
C ALA A 750 -21.54 -18.48 -2.32
N VAL A 751 -20.87 -17.72 -3.20
CA VAL A 751 -19.61 -17.04 -2.89
C VAL A 751 -19.84 -15.90 -1.92
N LYS A 752 -20.86 -15.05 -2.15
CA LYS A 752 -21.25 -13.98 -1.22
C LYS A 752 -21.47 -14.51 0.19
N HIS A 753 -22.27 -15.56 0.33
CA HIS A 753 -22.57 -16.18 1.61
C HIS A 753 -21.31 -16.75 2.28
N SER A 754 -20.43 -17.39 1.51
CA SER A 754 -19.16 -17.92 2.02
C SER A 754 -18.25 -16.80 2.54
N VAL A 755 -18.11 -15.70 1.79
CA VAL A 755 -17.30 -14.54 2.19
C VAL A 755 -17.81 -13.91 3.49
N VAL A 756 -19.12 -13.71 3.62
CA VAL A 756 -19.73 -13.19 4.85
C VAL A 756 -19.46 -14.12 6.05
N ALA A 757 -19.54 -15.44 5.86
CA ALA A 757 -19.23 -16.41 6.90
C ALA A 757 -17.74 -16.37 7.31
N ILE A 758 -16.82 -16.28 6.33
CA ILE A 758 -15.38 -16.13 6.59
C ILE A 758 -15.12 -14.87 7.41
N SER A 759 -15.66 -13.71 7.01
CA SER A 759 -15.46 -12.46 7.74
C SER A 759 -15.97 -12.53 9.17
N ALA A 760 -17.18 -13.05 9.38
CA ALA A 760 -17.77 -13.15 10.71
C ALA A 760 -16.94 -14.04 11.65
N LEU A 761 -16.41 -15.16 11.15
CA LEU A 761 -15.52 -16.04 11.92
C LEU A 761 -14.15 -15.38 12.15
N TYR A 762 -13.59 -14.72 11.14
CA TYR A 762 -12.30 -14.04 11.24
C TYR A 762 -12.34 -12.90 12.26
N GLU A 763 -13.40 -12.08 12.26
CA GLU A 763 -13.63 -11.05 13.27
C GLU A 763 -13.67 -11.63 14.68
N GLN A 764 -14.31 -12.79 14.87
CA GLN A 764 -14.38 -13.48 16.16
C GLN A 764 -13.00 -13.97 16.63
N VAL A 765 -12.21 -14.57 15.72
CA VAL A 765 -10.80 -14.93 15.99
C VAL A 765 -10.01 -13.69 16.42
N HIS A 766 -10.29 -12.53 15.83
CA HIS A 766 -9.62 -11.28 16.15
C HIS A 766 -10.04 -10.69 17.51
N ALA A 767 -11.33 -10.75 17.85
CA ALA A 767 -11.92 -10.14 19.03
C ALA A 767 -11.73 -10.95 20.33
N GLU A 768 -11.77 -12.28 20.26
CA GLU A 768 -11.67 -13.14 21.45
C GLU A 768 -10.21 -13.51 21.78
N THR A 769 -9.93 -13.68 23.08
CA THR A 769 -8.70 -14.30 23.61
C THR A 769 -8.76 -15.83 23.62
N ARG A 770 -9.90 -16.41 23.19
CA ARG A 770 -10.13 -17.87 23.15
C ARG A 770 -9.51 -18.50 21.91
N SER A 771 -8.97 -19.70 22.08
CA SER A 771 -8.28 -20.48 21.02
C SER A 771 -9.23 -21.17 20.03
N GLU A 772 -10.50 -21.41 20.40
CA GLU A 772 -11.47 -22.12 19.57
C GLU A 772 -12.60 -21.21 19.09
N VAL A 773 -12.78 -21.12 17.76
CA VAL A 773 -13.91 -20.43 17.13
C VAL A 773 -14.80 -21.49 16.49
N ARG A 774 -16.08 -21.55 16.89
CA ARG A 774 -17.03 -22.52 16.36
C ARG A 774 -18.12 -21.80 15.58
N LEU A 775 -18.49 -22.34 14.42
CA LEU A 775 -19.57 -21.78 13.60
C LEU A 775 -20.89 -21.65 14.37
N GLY A 776 -21.18 -22.59 15.26
CA GLY A 776 -22.39 -22.58 16.10
C GLY A 776 -22.51 -21.38 17.03
N ASP A 777 -21.39 -20.80 17.44
CA ASP A 777 -21.34 -19.67 18.37
C ASP A 777 -21.53 -18.32 17.64
N ASN A 778 -21.41 -18.33 16.31
CA ASN A 778 -21.57 -17.16 15.46
C ASN A 778 -22.82 -17.28 14.57
N ARG A 779 -23.94 -16.71 15.05
CA ARG A 779 -25.24 -16.79 14.38
C ARG A 779 -25.21 -16.27 12.94
N LEU A 780 -24.40 -15.24 12.66
CA LEU A 780 -24.25 -14.68 11.32
C LEU A 780 -23.49 -15.65 10.41
N ALA A 781 -22.35 -16.15 10.87
CA ALA A 781 -21.56 -17.12 10.12
C ALA A 781 -22.34 -18.40 9.82
N LEU A 782 -23.03 -18.98 10.82
CA LEU A 782 -23.84 -20.19 10.65
C LEU A 782 -24.96 -20.01 9.64
N ARG A 783 -25.68 -18.86 9.70
CA ARG A 783 -26.75 -18.55 8.75
C ARG A 783 -26.22 -18.49 7.33
N HIS A 784 -25.11 -17.79 7.12
CA HIS A 784 -24.52 -17.61 5.80
C HIS A 784 -23.87 -18.89 5.29
N TYR A 785 -23.21 -19.68 6.13
CA TYR A 785 -22.70 -20.99 5.75
C TYR A 785 -23.81 -21.95 5.26
N ASN A 786 -24.91 -22.04 6.00
CA ASN A 786 -26.06 -22.84 5.60
C ASN A 786 -26.73 -22.30 4.31
N ALA A 787 -26.76 -20.97 4.13
CA ALA A 787 -27.24 -20.37 2.89
C ALA A 787 -26.33 -20.74 1.70
N ALA A 788 -25.00 -20.66 1.86
CA ALA A 788 -24.05 -21.07 0.84
C ALA A 788 -24.22 -22.55 0.44
N ILE A 789 -24.47 -23.45 1.40
CA ILE A 789 -24.74 -24.87 1.12
C ILE A 789 -26.01 -25.04 0.28
N ARG A 790 -27.08 -24.27 0.55
CA ARG A 790 -28.33 -24.35 -0.23
C ARG A 790 -28.10 -23.90 -1.68
N GLU A 791 -27.38 -22.80 -1.86
CA GLU A 791 -27.01 -22.29 -3.20
C GLU A 791 -26.11 -23.30 -3.95
N LEU A 792 -25.16 -23.91 -3.25
CA LEU A 792 -24.25 -24.91 -3.83
C LEU A 792 -24.98 -26.18 -4.28
N LYS A 793 -26.02 -26.63 -3.55
CA LYS A 793 -26.82 -27.80 -3.93
C LYS A 793 -27.60 -27.61 -5.23
N ALA A 794 -27.86 -26.37 -5.62
CA ALA A 794 -28.56 -26.03 -6.86
C ALA A 794 -27.61 -25.63 -8.00
N MET A 795 -26.29 -25.76 -7.80
CA MET A 795 -25.27 -25.21 -8.70
C MET A 795 -24.72 -26.26 -9.67
N ASP A 796 -24.85 -25.98 -10.97
CA ASP A 796 -24.38 -26.87 -12.05
C ASP A 796 -23.02 -26.44 -12.66
N ASN A 797 -22.45 -25.30 -12.23
CA ASN A 797 -21.19 -24.78 -12.77
C ASN A 797 -19.97 -25.32 -11.99
N PRO A 798 -19.19 -26.26 -12.53
CA PRO A 798 -18.08 -26.88 -11.81
C PRO A 798 -16.97 -25.89 -11.44
N SER A 799 -16.76 -24.83 -12.22
CA SER A 799 -15.75 -23.81 -11.92
C SER A 799 -16.10 -22.97 -10.69
N VAL A 800 -17.38 -22.66 -10.48
CA VAL A 800 -17.84 -21.91 -9.30
C VAL A 800 -17.90 -22.84 -8.08
N VAL A 801 -18.30 -24.11 -8.27
CA VAL A 801 -18.23 -25.14 -7.22
C VAL A 801 -16.80 -25.26 -6.67
N LEU A 802 -15.79 -25.28 -7.54
CA LEU A 802 -14.37 -25.29 -7.14
C LEU A 802 -13.98 -24.06 -6.30
N LEU A 803 -14.43 -22.88 -6.69
CA LEU A 803 -14.19 -21.65 -5.91
C LEU A 803 -14.84 -21.76 -4.53
N VAL A 804 -16.09 -22.22 -4.45
CA VAL A 804 -16.79 -22.42 -3.18
C VAL A 804 -16.11 -23.50 -2.31
N CYS A 805 -15.54 -24.56 -2.90
CA CYS A 805 -14.75 -25.55 -2.17
C CYS A 805 -13.52 -24.92 -1.47
N VAL A 806 -12.82 -23.98 -2.12
CA VAL A 806 -11.72 -23.23 -1.48
C VAL A 806 -12.23 -22.40 -0.31
N LEU A 807 -13.35 -21.68 -0.49
CA LEU A 807 -13.93 -20.85 0.57
C LEU A 807 -14.42 -21.69 1.76
N PHE A 808 -15.03 -22.84 1.51
CA PHE A 808 -15.46 -23.76 2.57
C PHE A 808 -14.26 -24.35 3.29
N THR A 809 -13.19 -24.71 2.57
CA THR A 809 -11.93 -25.13 3.20
C THR A 809 -11.41 -24.04 4.14
N CYS A 810 -11.46 -22.76 3.74
CA CYS A 810 -11.07 -21.64 4.61
C CYS A 810 -11.96 -21.51 5.86
N ILE A 811 -13.27 -21.69 5.72
CA ILE A 811 -14.23 -21.68 6.84
C ILE A 811 -13.93 -22.81 7.83
N GLU A 812 -13.63 -24.01 7.34
CA GLU A 812 -13.28 -25.14 8.21
C GLU A 812 -11.91 -24.97 8.88
N CYS A 813 -10.92 -24.39 8.18
CA CYS A 813 -9.63 -24.06 8.80
C CYS A 813 -9.77 -22.99 9.90
N LEU A 814 -10.62 -21.99 9.72
CA LEU A 814 -10.93 -20.99 10.76
C LEU A 814 -11.54 -21.62 12.01
N GLN A 815 -12.23 -22.74 11.87
CA GLN A 815 -12.84 -23.49 12.97
C GLN A 815 -11.96 -24.62 13.54
N SER A 816 -10.73 -24.78 13.03
CA SER A 816 -9.88 -25.95 13.31
C SER A 816 -10.53 -27.30 13.00
N ASN A 817 -11.51 -27.34 12.09
CA ASN A 817 -12.20 -28.56 11.70
C ASN A 817 -11.44 -29.32 10.60
N ARG A 818 -10.38 -30.02 11.01
CA ARG A 818 -9.43 -30.71 10.11
C ARG A 818 -10.14 -31.66 9.14
N GLU A 819 -11.07 -32.49 9.63
CA GLU A 819 -11.74 -33.50 8.82
C GLU A 819 -12.58 -32.88 7.70
N ALA A 820 -13.32 -31.81 8.00
CA ALA A 820 -14.15 -31.14 7.01
C ALA A 820 -13.31 -30.35 5.98
N ALA A 821 -12.25 -29.66 6.43
CA ALA A 821 -11.31 -28.98 5.54
C ALA A 821 -10.70 -29.95 4.51
N ILE A 822 -10.22 -31.11 4.98
CA ILE A 822 -9.65 -32.16 4.12
C ILE A 822 -10.70 -32.70 3.14
N ARG A 823 -11.95 -32.90 3.59
CA ARG A 823 -13.04 -33.38 2.74
C ARG A 823 -13.36 -32.39 1.61
N HIS A 824 -13.45 -31.10 1.90
CA HIS A 824 -13.69 -30.07 0.89
C HIS A 824 -12.54 -29.97 -0.12
N CYS A 825 -11.30 -30.07 0.35
CA CYS A 825 -10.14 -30.11 -0.54
C CYS A 825 -10.17 -31.34 -1.45
N LYS A 826 -10.45 -32.54 -0.91
CA LYS A 826 -10.52 -33.79 -1.68
C LYS A 826 -11.61 -33.72 -2.76
N SER A 827 -12.79 -33.21 -2.41
CA SER A 827 -13.90 -33.02 -3.36
C SER A 827 -13.54 -32.04 -4.47
N GLY A 828 -12.90 -30.91 -4.15
CA GLY A 828 -12.47 -29.94 -5.16
C GLY A 828 -11.44 -30.51 -6.13
N ILE A 829 -10.48 -31.29 -5.64
CA ILE A 829 -9.48 -31.95 -6.50
C ILE A 829 -10.13 -32.99 -7.42
N ALA A 830 -11.08 -33.78 -6.90
CA ALA A 830 -11.81 -34.74 -7.73
C ALA A 830 -12.61 -34.07 -8.86
N ILE A 831 -13.15 -32.87 -8.63
CA ILE A 831 -13.83 -32.08 -9.67
C ILE A 831 -12.81 -31.55 -10.69
N LEU A 832 -11.65 -31.06 -10.26
CA LEU A 832 -10.59 -30.60 -11.16
C LEU A 832 -10.07 -31.72 -12.09
N GLU A 833 -9.98 -32.94 -11.60
CA GLU A 833 -9.51 -34.11 -12.36
C GLU A 833 -10.55 -34.66 -13.35
N ASN A 834 -11.84 -34.64 -12.98
CA ASN A 834 -12.87 -35.40 -13.70
C ASN A 834 -13.86 -34.55 -14.53
N ALA A 835 -13.83 -33.22 -14.43
CA ALA A 835 -14.80 -32.36 -15.13
C ALA A 835 -14.22 -31.76 -16.45
N PRO A 836 -14.64 -32.27 -17.63
CA PRO A 836 -14.20 -31.74 -18.93
C PRO A 836 -14.69 -30.30 -19.21
N SER A 837 -15.67 -29.81 -18.44
CA SER A 837 -16.30 -28.50 -18.56
C SER A 837 -15.72 -27.41 -17.64
N VAL A 838 -14.63 -27.68 -16.91
CA VAL A 838 -13.99 -26.65 -16.06
C VAL A 838 -13.35 -25.57 -16.94
N HIS A 839 -13.82 -24.34 -16.75
CA HIS A 839 -13.37 -23.18 -17.50
C HIS A 839 -11.87 -22.87 -17.24
N PRO A 840 -11.10 -22.42 -18.26
CA PRO A 840 -9.66 -22.11 -18.15
C PRO A 840 -9.26 -21.24 -16.93
N TRP A 841 -9.99 -20.14 -16.66
CA TRP A 841 -9.70 -19.27 -15.50
C TRP A 841 -9.65 -20.03 -14.16
N ALA A 842 -10.51 -21.05 -13.99
CA ALA A 842 -10.57 -21.80 -12.74
C ALA A 842 -9.33 -22.68 -12.58
N LYS A 843 -8.81 -23.23 -13.68
CA LYS A 843 -7.53 -23.95 -13.66
C LYS A 843 -6.37 -23.01 -13.42
N GLU A 844 -6.38 -21.83 -14.00
CA GLU A 844 -5.32 -20.83 -13.83
C GLU A 844 -5.21 -20.34 -12.37
N HIS A 845 -6.34 -19.97 -11.76
CA HIS A 845 -6.33 -19.33 -10.44
C HIS A 845 -6.56 -20.28 -9.25
N LEU A 846 -7.31 -21.37 -9.42
CA LEU A 846 -7.65 -22.27 -8.30
C LEU A 846 -6.68 -23.46 -8.19
N MET A 847 -6.09 -23.92 -9.30
CA MET A 847 -5.14 -25.04 -9.28
C MET A 847 -3.94 -24.79 -8.35
N PRO A 848 -3.28 -23.61 -8.35
CA PRO A 848 -2.17 -23.35 -7.44
C PRO A 848 -2.59 -23.47 -5.96
N ILE A 849 -3.80 -23.03 -5.63
CA ILE A 849 -4.35 -23.11 -4.27
C ILE A 849 -4.62 -24.56 -3.89
N PHE A 850 -5.30 -25.33 -4.74
CA PHE A 850 -5.55 -26.75 -4.48
C PHE A 850 -4.24 -27.56 -4.39
N ARG A 851 -3.21 -27.20 -5.16
CA ARG A 851 -1.88 -27.81 -5.03
C ARG A 851 -1.29 -27.58 -3.64
N ARG A 852 -1.34 -26.35 -3.12
CA ARG A 852 -0.89 -26.03 -1.75
C ARG A 852 -1.76 -26.68 -0.67
N LEU A 853 -3.06 -26.81 -0.90
CA LEU A 853 -3.94 -27.49 0.06
C LEU A 853 -3.77 -29.02 0.04
N SER A 854 -3.36 -29.60 -1.10
CA SER A 854 -3.25 -31.06 -1.27
C SER A 854 -2.20 -31.71 -0.37
N ILE A 855 -1.25 -30.95 0.17
CA ILE A 855 -0.22 -31.45 1.08
C ILE A 855 -0.68 -31.51 2.54
N VAL A 856 -1.62 -30.64 2.94
CA VAL A 856 -2.05 -30.46 4.32
C VAL A 856 -2.57 -31.77 4.96
N PRO A 857 -3.40 -32.58 4.27
CA PRO A 857 -3.91 -33.84 4.82
C PRO A 857 -2.81 -34.83 5.26
N PHE A 858 -1.64 -34.81 4.60
CA PHE A 858 -0.53 -35.73 4.92
C PHE A 858 0.18 -35.41 6.24
N PHE A 859 -0.03 -34.23 6.81
CA PHE A 859 0.50 -33.85 8.12
C PHE A 859 -0.50 -34.13 9.26
N PHE A 860 -1.79 -34.30 8.94
CA PHE A 860 -2.87 -34.40 9.93
C PHE A 860 -3.71 -35.68 9.81
N GLY A 861 -3.19 -36.73 9.16
CA GLY A 861 -3.66 -38.10 9.40
C GLY A 861 -4.50 -38.77 8.30
N THR A 862 -4.43 -38.35 7.03
CA THR A 862 -4.93 -39.20 5.93
C THR A 862 -3.81 -40.02 5.29
N GLY A 863 -4.03 -41.31 5.05
CA GLY A 863 -3.10 -42.18 4.32
C GLY A 863 -2.89 -41.72 2.87
N VAL A 864 -1.71 -41.97 2.31
CA VAL A 864 -1.34 -41.46 0.98
C VAL A 864 -2.24 -41.98 -0.15
N ALA A 865 -2.79 -43.18 0.03
CA ALA A 865 -3.72 -43.81 -0.91
C ALA A 865 -5.10 -43.11 -0.97
N ASP A 866 -5.46 -42.36 0.07
CA ASP A 866 -6.80 -41.79 0.22
C ASP A 866 -6.93 -40.39 -0.41
N PHE A 867 -5.85 -39.80 -0.93
CA PHE A 867 -5.85 -38.42 -1.43
C PHE A 867 -5.37 -38.28 -2.89
N PRO A 868 -6.14 -37.60 -3.78
CA PRO A 868 -5.83 -37.55 -5.21
C PRO A 868 -4.53 -36.79 -5.56
N SER A 869 -4.04 -36.94 -6.80
CA SER A 869 -2.72 -36.47 -7.23
C SER A 869 -2.79 -35.38 -8.29
N LEU A 870 -2.48 -34.14 -7.89
CA LEU A 870 -2.34 -32.99 -8.78
C LEU A 870 -0.97 -32.91 -9.49
N VAL A 871 -0.12 -33.93 -9.33
CA VAL A 871 1.28 -33.96 -9.77
C VAL A 871 1.43 -34.02 -11.31
N SER A 872 0.37 -34.42 -12.02
CA SER A 872 0.36 -34.62 -13.48
C SER A 872 0.14 -33.33 -14.30
N TRP A 873 -0.28 -32.22 -13.67
CA TRP A 873 -0.65 -30.99 -14.36
C TRP A 873 0.48 -29.95 -14.32
N ARG A 874 1.46 -30.05 -15.24
CA ARG A 874 2.52 -29.05 -15.42
C ARG A 874 2.70 -28.63 -16.88
N GLY A 875 3.04 -27.35 -17.06
CA GLY A 875 3.73 -26.82 -18.24
C GLY A 875 5.25 -27.04 -18.14
N PRO A 876 6.02 -26.72 -19.20
CA PRO A 876 7.48 -26.87 -19.21
C PRO A 876 8.17 -26.03 -18.13
N VAL A 877 9.36 -26.47 -17.69
CA VAL A 877 10.21 -25.66 -16.79
C VAL A 877 10.54 -24.33 -17.49
N PRO A 878 10.31 -23.17 -16.85
CA PRO A 878 10.59 -21.88 -17.45
C PRO A 878 12.10 -21.67 -17.64
N ALA A 879 12.48 -20.92 -18.66
CA ALA A 879 13.89 -20.60 -18.92
C ALA A 879 14.48 -19.59 -17.92
N VAL A 880 13.63 -18.73 -17.34
CA VAL A 880 13.99 -17.72 -16.32
C VAL A 880 12.81 -17.47 -15.39
N PHE A 881 13.07 -17.08 -14.14
CA PHE A 881 12.04 -16.50 -13.27
C PHE A 881 11.97 -14.99 -13.46
N SER A 882 10.77 -14.45 -13.73
CA SER A 882 10.55 -13.00 -13.84
C SER A 882 10.12 -12.37 -12.51
N SER A 883 9.67 -13.18 -11.55
CA SER A 883 9.24 -12.75 -10.22
C SER A 883 9.37 -13.87 -9.17
N PHE A 884 9.30 -13.52 -7.88
CA PHE A 884 9.19 -14.51 -6.80
C PHE A 884 7.90 -15.35 -6.88
N SER A 885 6.86 -14.85 -7.57
CA SER A 885 5.63 -15.62 -7.82
C SER A 885 5.88 -16.80 -8.78
N ASP A 886 6.72 -16.60 -9.80
CA ASP A 886 7.12 -17.67 -10.73
C ASP A 886 7.93 -18.75 -10.01
N ALA A 887 8.88 -18.30 -9.18
CA ALA A 887 9.68 -19.19 -8.34
C ALA A 887 8.79 -19.99 -7.37
N GLN A 888 7.78 -19.35 -6.78
CA GLN A 888 6.82 -20.03 -5.93
C GLN A 888 6.01 -21.08 -6.69
N ALA A 889 5.47 -20.76 -7.87
CA ALA A 889 4.64 -21.70 -8.61
C ALA A 889 5.37 -23.02 -8.89
N MET A 890 6.67 -22.95 -9.21
CA MET A 890 7.52 -24.13 -9.37
C MET A 890 7.81 -24.82 -8.04
N MET A 891 8.10 -24.07 -6.97
CA MET A 891 8.37 -24.60 -5.63
C MET A 891 7.15 -25.31 -5.02
N ASP A 892 5.93 -24.81 -5.22
CA ASP A 892 4.69 -25.43 -4.74
C ASP A 892 4.51 -26.84 -5.29
N ASP A 893 4.91 -27.09 -6.54
CA ASP A 893 4.84 -28.44 -7.12
C ASP A 893 5.99 -29.34 -6.64
N ILE A 894 7.21 -28.81 -6.53
CA ILE A 894 8.33 -29.55 -5.95
C ILE A 894 7.97 -29.98 -4.52
N PHE A 895 7.47 -29.06 -3.70
CA PHE A 895 7.09 -29.33 -2.33
C PHE A 895 5.97 -30.39 -2.23
N CYS A 896 4.97 -30.32 -3.11
CA CYS A 896 3.91 -31.34 -3.17
C CYS A 896 4.46 -32.74 -3.50
N ARG A 897 5.34 -32.85 -4.50
CA ARG A 897 6.02 -34.11 -4.83
C ARG A 897 6.85 -34.64 -3.66
N THR A 898 7.63 -33.76 -3.03
CA THR A 898 8.49 -34.13 -1.90
C THR A 898 7.68 -34.68 -0.72
N VAL A 899 6.60 -34.00 -0.31
CA VAL A 899 5.76 -34.48 0.79
C VAL A 899 5.17 -35.86 0.47
N ARG A 900 4.72 -36.10 -0.77
CA ARG A 900 4.21 -37.42 -1.18
C ARG A 900 5.30 -38.49 -1.17
N LEU A 901 6.48 -38.19 -1.69
CA LEU A 901 7.65 -39.09 -1.67
C LEU A 901 7.98 -39.51 -0.23
N VAL A 902 8.08 -38.53 0.66
CA VAL A 902 8.34 -38.75 2.08
C VAL A 902 7.28 -39.66 2.68
N ARG A 903 5.99 -39.47 2.37
CA ARG A 903 4.91 -40.26 2.95
C ARG A 903 4.80 -41.66 2.35
N TRP A 904 5.10 -41.84 1.07
CA TRP A 904 5.29 -43.19 0.50
C TRP A 904 6.52 -43.89 1.09
N GLY A 905 7.56 -43.12 1.43
CA GLY A 905 8.75 -43.60 2.10
C GLY A 905 8.54 -44.00 3.57
N ASP A 906 7.41 -43.66 4.22
CA ASP A 906 7.15 -44.04 5.62
C ASP A 906 7.24 -45.56 5.83
N ALA A 907 6.82 -46.37 4.85
CA ALA A 907 6.96 -47.82 4.91
C ALA A 907 8.43 -48.29 5.06
N HIS A 908 9.37 -47.54 4.48
CA HIS A 908 10.82 -47.79 4.54
C HIS A 908 11.51 -47.06 5.70
N ARG A 909 10.92 -46.00 6.27
CA ARG A 909 11.49 -45.29 7.44
C ARG A 909 11.00 -45.83 8.78
N THR A 910 9.70 -46.05 8.91
CA THR A 910 9.01 -46.39 10.17
C THR A 910 8.10 -47.63 10.05
N GLY A 911 7.83 -48.12 8.83
CA GLY A 911 6.98 -49.28 8.56
C GLY A 911 7.72 -50.62 8.42
N GLY A 912 7.06 -51.62 7.85
CA GLY A 912 7.58 -53.00 7.72
C GLY A 912 8.62 -53.21 6.61
N LEU A 913 8.89 -52.21 5.76
CA LEU A 913 9.82 -52.32 4.62
C LEU A 913 11.22 -51.75 4.91
N ARG A 914 11.56 -51.44 6.17
CA ARG A 914 12.84 -50.81 6.59
C ARG A 914 14.11 -51.53 6.16
N HIS A 915 14.03 -52.82 5.85
CA HIS A 915 15.16 -53.64 5.41
C HIS A 915 14.98 -54.18 3.98
N GLN A 916 13.96 -53.72 3.28
CA GLN A 916 13.67 -54.10 1.91
C GLN A 916 14.19 -53.02 0.95
N PRO A 917 14.65 -53.41 -0.26
CA PRO A 917 15.05 -52.45 -1.27
C PRO A 917 13.89 -51.54 -1.67
N VAL A 918 14.20 -50.26 -1.89
CA VAL A 918 13.23 -49.27 -2.36
C VAL A 918 12.86 -49.56 -3.81
N SER A 919 11.58 -49.39 -4.17
CA SER A 919 11.12 -49.64 -5.53
C SER A 919 11.73 -48.64 -6.54
N SER A 920 11.96 -49.09 -7.77
CA SER A 920 12.51 -48.26 -8.84
C SER A 920 11.65 -47.03 -9.16
N GLN A 921 10.33 -47.13 -8.98
CA GLN A 921 9.40 -46.01 -9.16
C GLN A 921 9.63 -44.88 -8.15
N LEU A 922 9.88 -45.24 -6.88
CA LEU A 922 10.12 -44.27 -5.82
C LEU A 922 11.50 -43.61 -5.97
N LEU A 923 12.52 -44.38 -6.37
CA LEU A 923 13.84 -43.84 -6.69
C LEU A 923 13.81 -42.89 -7.89
N ALA A 924 13.05 -43.21 -8.94
CA ALA A 924 12.87 -42.32 -10.09
C ALA A 924 12.17 -41.00 -9.72
N GLU A 925 11.18 -41.02 -8.82
CA GLU A 925 10.55 -39.79 -8.35
C GLU A 925 11.48 -38.98 -7.44
N GLN A 926 12.31 -39.63 -6.62
CA GLN A 926 13.36 -38.98 -5.84
C GLN A 926 14.37 -38.25 -6.75
N GLU A 927 14.90 -38.91 -7.77
CA GLU A 927 15.84 -38.33 -8.75
C GLU A 927 15.20 -37.13 -9.48
N LYS A 928 13.92 -37.26 -9.85
CA LYS A 928 13.17 -36.17 -10.49
C LYS A 928 13.02 -34.95 -9.59
N ILE A 929 12.71 -35.15 -8.31
CA ILE A 929 12.61 -34.05 -7.33
C ILE A 929 13.97 -33.36 -7.18
N THR A 930 15.06 -34.11 -7.06
CA THR A 930 16.42 -33.57 -6.97
C THR A 930 16.76 -32.73 -8.21
N SER A 931 16.52 -33.24 -9.41
CA SER A 931 16.76 -32.50 -10.66
C SER A 931 15.93 -31.21 -10.74
N LEU A 932 14.66 -31.24 -10.29
CA LEU A 932 13.82 -30.05 -10.26
C LEU A 932 14.27 -29.02 -9.22
N LEU A 933 14.79 -29.47 -8.06
CA LEU A 933 15.36 -28.60 -7.03
C LEU A 933 16.63 -27.91 -7.53
N GLU A 934 17.51 -28.63 -8.21
CA GLU A 934 18.71 -28.06 -8.82
C GLU A 934 18.37 -27.00 -9.86
N GLN A 935 17.44 -27.31 -10.78
CA GLN A 935 16.96 -26.35 -11.77
C GLN A 935 16.32 -25.13 -11.12
N TRP A 936 15.47 -25.34 -10.11
CA TRP A 936 14.86 -24.24 -9.37
C TRP A 936 15.91 -23.36 -8.70
N HIS A 937 16.95 -23.95 -8.09
CA HIS A 937 17.98 -23.22 -7.40
C HIS A 937 18.79 -22.34 -8.35
N VAL A 938 19.18 -22.85 -9.53
CA VAL A 938 19.87 -22.07 -10.57
C VAL A 938 19.02 -20.85 -10.98
N LEU A 939 17.76 -21.09 -11.34
CA LEU A 939 16.84 -20.02 -11.75
C LEU A 939 16.57 -19.01 -10.63
N PHE A 940 16.53 -19.47 -9.38
CA PHE A 940 16.33 -18.61 -8.21
C PHE A 940 17.58 -17.76 -7.90
N VAL A 941 18.78 -18.32 -8.03
CA VAL A 941 20.03 -17.57 -7.86
C VAL A 941 20.13 -16.44 -8.88
N ASP A 942 19.75 -16.69 -10.14
CA ASP A 942 19.73 -15.65 -11.17
C ASP A 942 18.73 -14.52 -10.85
N LEU A 943 17.55 -14.88 -10.30
CA LEU A 943 16.56 -13.92 -9.83
C LEU A 943 17.06 -13.09 -8.62
N ASP A 944 17.82 -13.73 -7.73
CA ASP A 944 18.25 -13.17 -6.44
C ASP A 944 19.57 -12.39 -6.50
N ALA A 945 20.45 -12.71 -7.46
CA ALA A 945 21.78 -12.11 -7.60
C ALA A 945 21.79 -10.56 -7.67
N PRO A 946 20.83 -9.88 -8.34
CA PRO A 946 20.77 -8.41 -8.34
C PRO A 946 20.45 -7.80 -6.96
N LEU A 947 19.88 -8.57 -6.04
CA LEU A 947 19.45 -8.13 -4.70
C LEU A 947 20.53 -8.33 -3.62
N THR A 948 21.52 -9.18 -3.88
CA THR A 948 22.56 -9.57 -2.90
C THR A 948 23.96 -9.03 -3.21
N SER A 949 24.16 -8.26 -4.29
CA SER A 949 25.48 -7.75 -4.69
C SER A 949 25.97 -6.57 -3.80
N PRO A 950 27.17 -6.66 -3.19
CA PRO A 950 27.75 -5.59 -2.37
C PRO A 950 28.26 -4.38 -3.18
N ALA A 951 28.37 -4.50 -4.51
CA ALA A 951 28.88 -3.45 -5.40
C ALA A 951 27.82 -2.41 -5.82
N THR A 952 26.56 -2.63 -5.44
CA THR A 952 25.48 -1.66 -5.65
C THR A 952 25.28 -0.83 -4.39
N PRO A 953 25.52 0.50 -4.42
CA PRO A 953 25.17 1.34 -3.29
C PRO A 953 23.67 1.20 -3.07
N VAL A 954 23.31 0.74 -1.85
CA VAL A 954 21.93 0.57 -1.39
C VAL A 954 21.14 1.82 -1.74
N SER A 955 20.29 1.71 -2.77
CA SER A 955 19.48 2.81 -3.26
C SER A 955 18.58 3.30 -2.13
N LYS A 956 18.78 4.54 -1.71
CA LYS A 956 17.91 5.27 -0.78
C LYS A 956 16.53 5.53 -1.41
N HIS A 957 15.72 4.48 -1.54
CA HIS A 957 14.26 4.54 -1.67
C HIS A 957 13.66 3.29 -1.04
N PHE A 958 13.70 3.23 0.30
CA PHE A 958 12.99 2.20 1.07
C PHE A 958 11.48 2.41 0.91
N LYS A 959 10.80 1.54 0.16
CA LYS A 959 9.34 1.39 0.27
C LYS A 959 9.10 0.42 1.41
N LEU A 960 9.18 0.94 2.63
CA LEU A 960 9.37 0.22 3.91
C LEU A 960 8.48 -1.02 4.12
N GLY A 961 7.31 -1.10 3.47
CA GLY A 961 6.40 -2.25 3.54
C GLY A 961 6.53 -3.30 2.44
N GLN A 962 6.73 -2.90 1.18
CA GLN A 962 6.73 -3.84 0.05
C GLN A 962 8.03 -4.64 -0.02
N ASP A 963 9.14 -4.03 0.41
CA ASP A 963 10.43 -4.68 0.52
C ASP A 963 10.43 -5.77 1.62
N TYR A 964 9.67 -5.56 2.71
CA TYR A 964 9.52 -6.56 3.78
C TYR A 964 8.72 -7.80 3.34
N ILE A 965 7.62 -7.62 2.59
CA ILE A 965 6.86 -8.75 2.04
C ILE A 965 7.71 -9.56 1.05
N ASN A 966 8.45 -8.88 0.18
CA ASN A 966 9.36 -9.54 -0.76
C ASN A 966 10.50 -10.28 -0.03
N GLN A 967 11.07 -9.70 1.02
CA GLN A 967 12.08 -10.35 1.85
C GLN A 967 11.51 -11.56 2.60
N MET A 968 10.28 -11.46 3.13
CA MET A 968 9.58 -12.55 3.78
C MET A 968 9.32 -13.70 2.82
N LEU A 969 8.81 -13.41 1.61
CA LEU A 969 8.57 -14.41 0.57
C LEU A 969 9.88 -15.07 0.10
N ARG A 970 10.93 -14.28 -0.15
CA ARG A 970 12.27 -14.77 -0.51
C ARG A 970 12.80 -15.76 0.53
N ASN A 971 12.81 -15.38 1.79
CA ASN A 971 13.33 -16.22 2.87
C ASN A 971 12.47 -17.48 3.06
N PHE A 972 11.14 -17.36 2.93
CA PHE A 972 10.24 -18.50 2.98
C PHE A 972 10.51 -19.52 1.86
N LEU A 973 10.75 -19.06 0.64
CA LEU A 973 11.08 -19.93 -0.50
C LEU A 973 12.42 -20.66 -0.31
N LEU A 974 13.45 -19.97 0.19
CA LEU A 974 14.75 -20.59 0.50
C LEU A 974 14.65 -21.64 1.61
N ILE A 975 13.85 -21.39 2.65
CA ILE A 975 13.60 -22.38 3.70
C ILE A 975 12.86 -23.59 3.12
N ARG A 976 11.84 -23.40 2.26
CA ARG A 976 11.15 -24.52 1.60
C ARG A 976 12.07 -25.32 0.69
N TYR A 977 12.97 -24.67 -0.03
CA TYR A 977 14.01 -25.33 -0.80
C TYR A 977 14.86 -26.26 0.07
N ASP A 978 15.31 -25.78 1.23
CA ASP A 978 16.12 -26.57 2.17
C ASP A 978 15.35 -27.74 2.76
N VAL A 979 14.10 -27.53 3.16
CA VAL A 979 13.21 -28.59 3.64
C VAL A 979 13.02 -29.65 2.55
N CYS A 980 12.71 -29.23 1.32
CA CYS A 980 12.50 -30.14 0.21
C CYS A 980 13.72 -31.00 -0.08
N ARG A 981 14.90 -30.39 -0.09
CA ARG A 981 16.17 -31.08 -0.35
C ARG A 981 16.47 -32.13 0.72
N ILE A 982 16.35 -31.76 2.00
CA ILE A 982 16.57 -32.70 3.12
C ILE A 982 15.56 -33.85 3.03
N TRP A 983 14.28 -33.55 2.82
CA TRP A 983 13.23 -34.55 2.74
C TRP A 983 13.37 -35.49 1.55
N SER A 984 13.79 -34.99 0.38
CA SER A 984 14.00 -35.85 -0.79
C SER A 984 15.20 -36.76 -0.59
N GLU A 985 16.32 -36.24 -0.06
CA GLU A 985 17.53 -37.05 0.18
C GLU A 985 17.30 -38.12 1.24
N LEU A 986 16.55 -37.80 2.30
CA LEU A 986 16.30 -38.71 3.43
C LEU A 986 14.95 -39.44 3.35
N ALA A 987 14.28 -39.42 2.19
CA ALA A 987 12.95 -39.98 2.01
C ALA A 987 12.85 -41.47 2.41
N PHE A 988 13.95 -42.22 2.31
CA PHE A 988 13.99 -43.66 2.61
C PHE A 988 14.95 -44.04 3.73
N SER A 989 15.55 -43.07 4.43
CA SER A 989 16.48 -43.38 5.52
C SER A 989 15.74 -43.93 6.75
N ALA A 990 16.23 -45.06 7.24
CA ALA A 990 15.77 -45.67 8.49
C ALA A 990 16.40 -45.05 9.74
N HIS A 991 17.43 -44.19 9.62
CA HIS A 991 18.17 -43.64 10.74
C HIS A 991 17.94 -42.12 10.87
N GLU A 992 17.49 -41.68 12.04
CA GLU A 992 17.28 -40.24 12.29
C GLU A 992 18.62 -39.49 12.47
N THR A 993 19.73 -40.22 12.60
CA THR A 993 21.08 -39.66 12.62
C THR A 993 21.52 -39.09 11.27
N ASP A 994 20.90 -39.54 10.17
CA ASP A 994 21.31 -39.14 8.81
C ASP A 994 20.97 -37.67 8.52
N TYR A 995 20.07 -37.07 9.31
CA TYR A 995 19.82 -35.63 9.30
C TYR A 995 21.06 -34.79 9.65
N ASP A 996 22.10 -35.37 10.25
CA ASP A 996 23.30 -34.64 10.65
C ASP A 996 24.13 -34.13 9.48
N VAL A 997 24.05 -34.79 8.32
CA VAL A 997 24.67 -34.31 7.08
C VAL A 997 24.12 -32.93 6.69
N HIS A 998 22.95 -32.57 7.20
CA HIS A 998 22.25 -31.32 6.88
C HIS A 998 22.25 -30.28 8.00
N LEU A 999 23.09 -30.42 9.04
CA LEU A 999 23.14 -29.44 10.16
C LEU A 999 23.33 -28.00 9.69
N ASP A 1000 24.14 -27.76 8.66
CA ASP A 1000 24.34 -26.41 8.12
C ASP A 1000 23.10 -25.87 7.40
N SER A 1001 22.30 -26.73 6.79
CA SER A 1001 21.02 -26.34 6.20
C SER A 1001 20.03 -25.95 7.29
N PHE A 1002 19.98 -26.70 8.40
CA PHE A 1002 19.18 -26.33 9.56
C PHE A 1002 19.59 -24.97 10.15
N ARG A 1003 20.89 -24.71 10.30
CA ARG A 1003 21.41 -23.40 10.76
C ARG A 1003 21.05 -22.28 9.80
N ARG A 1004 21.17 -22.51 8.49
CA ARG A 1004 20.78 -21.53 7.46
C ARG A 1004 19.28 -21.21 7.53
N MET A 1005 18.41 -22.20 7.67
CA MET A 1005 16.97 -21.98 7.80
C MET A 1005 16.63 -21.08 9.00
N VAL A 1006 17.26 -21.34 10.15
CA VAL A 1006 17.09 -20.51 11.36
C VAL A 1006 17.63 -19.09 11.15
N ALA A 1007 18.80 -18.94 10.52
CA ALA A 1007 19.38 -17.63 10.23
C ALA A 1007 18.51 -16.80 9.28
N LEU A 1008 17.96 -17.43 8.23
CA LEU A 1008 17.01 -16.79 7.31
C LEU A 1008 15.76 -16.31 8.05
N ALA A 1009 15.19 -17.14 8.92
CA ALA A 1009 14.04 -16.74 9.74
C ALA A 1009 14.40 -15.61 10.73
N MET A 1010 15.53 -15.72 11.43
CA MET A 1010 15.97 -14.72 12.40
C MET A 1010 16.22 -13.34 11.77
N SER A 1011 16.68 -13.29 10.51
CA SER A 1011 16.87 -12.02 9.79
C SER A 1011 15.57 -11.20 9.67
N LEU A 1012 14.40 -11.86 9.66
CA LEU A 1012 13.09 -11.20 9.63
C LEU A 1012 12.69 -10.55 10.96
N THR A 1013 13.38 -10.88 12.05
CA THR A 1013 13.13 -10.31 13.39
C THR A 1013 13.95 -9.04 13.68
N MET A 1014 14.96 -8.75 12.86
CA MET A 1014 15.88 -7.62 13.03
C MET A 1014 15.37 -6.32 12.39
N VAL A 1015 14.18 -6.34 11.78
CA VAL A 1015 13.58 -5.19 11.09
C VAL A 1015 12.83 -4.31 12.11
N PRO A 1016 13.04 -2.97 12.13
CA PRO A 1016 12.40 -2.06 13.10
C PRO A 1016 10.87 -2.13 13.08
N GLU A 1017 10.22 -2.01 14.24
CA GLU A 1017 8.75 -2.07 14.39
C GLU A 1017 7.97 -1.09 13.47
N GLY A 1018 8.60 0.02 13.07
CA GLY A 1018 8.02 1.00 12.14
C GLY A 1018 7.91 0.55 10.69
N SER A 1019 8.47 -0.61 10.32
CA SER A 1019 8.44 -1.16 8.95
C SER A 1019 7.25 -2.10 8.68
N ARG A 1020 6.46 -2.43 9.70
CA ARG A 1020 5.28 -3.29 9.57
C ARG A 1020 4.13 -2.48 8.97
N ILE A 1021 3.58 -2.93 7.83
CA ILE A 1021 2.54 -2.23 7.05
C ILE A 1021 1.25 -1.95 7.86
N THR A 1022 1.03 -2.64 8.97
CA THR A 1022 -0.21 -2.53 9.76
C THR A 1022 0.07 -2.52 11.26
N THR A 1023 -0.77 -1.82 12.03
CA THR A 1023 -0.72 -1.76 13.50
C THR A 1023 -1.29 -3.00 14.19
N ARG A 1024 -1.88 -3.96 13.45
CA ARG A 1024 -2.52 -5.17 13.97
C ARG A 1024 -1.86 -6.43 13.41
N SER A 1025 -1.42 -7.33 14.29
CA SER A 1025 -0.89 -8.64 13.89
C SER A 1025 -2.04 -9.56 13.43
N PRO A 1026 -1.95 -10.23 12.26
CA PRO A 1026 -2.94 -11.23 11.87
C PRO A 1026 -2.95 -12.38 12.88
N LYS A 1027 -4.14 -12.93 13.16
CA LYS A 1027 -4.31 -14.12 14.01
C LYS A 1027 -4.56 -15.41 13.21
N PHE A 1028 -4.95 -15.27 11.94
CA PHE A 1028 -5.18 -16.37 11.01
C PHE A 1028 -4.70 -16.03 9.60
N ILE A 1029 -4.03 -16.98 8.95
CA ILE A 1029 -3.79 -16.99 7.50
C ILE A 1029 -4.25 -18.33 6.91
N PHE A 1030 -4.68 -18.33 5.65
CA PHE A 1030 -5.12 -19.55 4.97
C PHE A 1030 -3.95 -20.36 4.41
N GLU A 1031 -2.87 -19.68 4.05
CA GLU A 1031 -1.63 -20.31 3.59
C GLU A 1031 -0.84 -20.91 4.76
N THR A 1032 0.11 -21.81 4.45
CA THR A 1032 1.05 -22.31 5.46
C THR A 1032 2.20 -21.32 5.60
N GLY A 1033 2.54 -20.91 6.83
CA GLY A 1033 3.59 -19.92 7.11
C GLY A 1033 4.85 -20.54 7.71
N PHE A 1034 5.58 -19.77 8.52
CA PHE A 1034 6.87 -20.20 9.09
C PHE A 1034 6.73 -21.28 10.16
N THR A 1035 5.55 -21.44 10.77
CA THR A 1035 5.34 -22.35 11.89
C THR A 1035 5.67 -23.79 11.51
N SER A 1036 5.17 -24.28 10.37
CA SER A 1036 5.43 -25.67 9.94
C SER A 1036 6.90 -25.91 9.61
N MET A 1037 7.58 -24.91 9.04
CA MET A 1037 8.99 -25.03 8.63
C MET A 1037 9.92 -25.02 9.85
N LEU A 1038 9.67 -24.13 10.81
CA LEU A 1038 10.42 -24.08 12.06
C LEU A 1038 10.12 -25.28 12.96
N PHE A 1039 8.90 -25.80 12.93
CA PHE A 1039 8.55 -27.06 13.59
C PHE A 1039 9.34 -28.24 13.03
N PHE A 1040 9.55 -28.29 11.71
CA PHE A 1040 10.43 -29.29 11.10
C PHE A 1040 11.87 -29.19 11.62
N VAL A 1041 12.43 -27.97 11.74
CA VAL A 1041 13.76 -27.77 12.34
C VAL A 1041 13.80 -28.24 13.80
N ALA A 1042 12.84 -27.81 14.61
CA ALA A 1042 12.74 -28.19 16.02
C ALA A 1042 12.57 -29.71 16.19
N SER A 1043 11.89 -30.38 15.27
CA SER A 1043 11.63 -31.82 15.35
C SER A 1043 12.79 -32.67 14.82
N LYS A 1044 13.46 -32.25 13.73
CA LYS A 1044 14.41 -33.11 13.01
C LYS A 1044 15.89 -32.78 13.19
N CYS A 1045 16.24 -31.53 13.47
CA CYS A 1045 17.63 -31.18 13.78
C CYS A 1045 18.06 -31.84 15.11
N ARG A 1046 19.29 -32.37 15.21
CA ARG A 1046 19.83 -32.91 16.48
C ARG A 1046 20.61 -31.89 17.32
N CYS A 1047 20.91 -30.72 16.75
CA CYS A 1047 21.65 -29.66 17.43
C CYS A 1047 20.74 -28.88 18.37
N LEU A 1048 20.95 -29.01 19.69
CA LEU A 1048 20.12 -28.39 20.71
C LEU A 1048 19.94 -26.89 20.49
N HIS A 1049 21.03 -26.15 20.25
CA HIS A 1049 20.98 -24.69 20.07
C HIS A 1049 20.09 -24.27 18.89
N THR A 1050 20.28 -24.91 17.73
CA THR A 1050 19.47 -24.65 16.53
C THR A 1050 17.99 -24.96 16.75
N ARG A 1051 17.67 -26.00 17.52
CA ARG A 1051 16.29 -26.36 17.86
C ARG A 1051 15.63 -25.34 18.79
N LEU A 1052 16.37 -24.87 19.80
CA LEU A 1052 15.89 -23.84 20.72
C LEU A 1052 15.64 -22.51 20.00
N ASP A 1053 16.51 -22.13 19.06
CA ASP A 1053 16.27 -20.94 18.22
C ASP A 1053 15.04 -21.10 17.33
N ALA A 1054 14.85 -22.26 16.69
CA ALA A 1054 13.65 -22.54 15.91
C ALA A 1054 12.39 -22.47 16.78
N LEU A 1055 12.44 -23.00 18.01
CA LEU A 1055 11.36 -22.96 18.99
C LEU A 1055 11.00 -21.53 19.39
N ARG A 1056 12.01 -20.69 19.66
CA ARG A 1056 11.84 -19.27 19.95
C ARG A 1056 11.23 -18.52 18.77
N LEU A 1057 11.75 -18.75 17.56
CA LEU A 1057 11.27 -18.09 16.35
C LEU A 1057 9.82 -18.45 16.00
N MET A 1058 9.33 -19.65 16.36
CA MET A 1058 7.91 -20.00 16.21
C MET A 1058 6.99 -19.06 17.00
N LYS A 1059 7.39 -18.61 18.21
CA LYS A 1059 6.60 -17.62 18.98
C LYS A 1059 6.69 -16.20 18.41
N VAL A 1060 7.79 -15.87 17.73
CA VAL A 1060 8.05 -14.51 17.23
C VAL A 1060 7.47 -14.27 15.83
N LEU A 1061 7.63 -15.24 14.94
CA LEU A 1061 7.23 -15.17 13.54
C LEU A 1061 5.94 -15.94 13.24
N GLY A 1062 5.60 -16.92 14.07
CA GLY A 1062 4.41 -17.74 13.88
C GLY A 1062 3.14 -16.93 14.09
N ILE A 1063 2.19 -17.08 13.17
CA ILE A 1063 0.84 -16.56 13.33
C ILE A 1063 0.06 -17.59 14.15
N PRO A 1064 -0.78 -17.19 15.14
CA PRO A 1064 -1.47 -18.12 16.02
C PRO A 1064 -2.10 -19.33 15.31
N ARG A 1065 -2.68 -19.10 14.12
CA ARG A 1065 -3.13 -20.16 13.21
C ARG A 1065 -2.71 -19.90 11.75
N GLU A 1066 -2.03 -20.88 11.17
CA GLU A 1066 -1.61 -20.91 9.76
C GLU A 1066 -2.24 -22.13 9.09
N ASN A 1067 -3.33 -21.95 8.34
CA ASN A 1067 -4.14 -23.06 7.83
C ASN A 1067 -4.60 -23.97 8.99
N LEU A 1068 -4.25 -25.26 9.00
CA LEU A 1068 -4.51 -26.21 10.10
C LEU A 1068 -3.38 -26.26 11.15
N TRP A 1069 -2.31 -25.48 10.98
CA TRP A 1069 -1.20 -25.41 11.92
C TRP A 1069 -1.50 -24.39 13.02
N GLU A 1070 -1.41 -24.82 14.27
CA GLU A 1070 -1.60 -23.95 15.43
C GLU A 1070 -0.26 -23.81 16.16
N VAL A 1071 0.21 -22.57 16.33
CA VAL A 1071 1.52 -22.30 16.95
C VAL A 1071 1.61 -22.89 18.35
N SER A 1072 0.56 -22.78 19.16
CA SER A 1072 0.53 -23.34 20.52
C SER A 1072 0.75 -24.86 20.51
N THR A 1073 0.05 -25.58 19.63
CA THR A 1073 0.20 -27.04 19.50
C THR A 1073 1.58 -27.41 18.98
N MET A 1074 2.05 -26.78 17.89
CA MET A 1074 3.33 -27.13 17.27
C MET A 1074 4.52 -26.77 18.16
N HIS A 1075 4.45 -25.63 18.85
CA HIS A 1075 5.44 -25.24 19.84
C HIS A 1075 5.48 -26.23 21.01
N GLY A 1076 4.32 -26.62 21.56
CA GLY A 1076 4.24 -27.61 22.64
C GLY A 1076 4.85 -28.96 22.26
N ILE A 1077 4.55 -29.47 21.06
CA ILE A 1077 5.13 -30.71 20.55
C ILE A 1077 6.63 -30.56 20.32
N GLY A 1078 7.08 -29.48 19.66
CA GLY A 1078 8.50 -29.24 19.40
C GLY A 1078 9.33 -29.12 20.68
N ARG A 1079 8.81 -28.40 21.68
CA ARG A 1079 9.39 -28.32 23.03
C ARG A 1079 9.56 -29.72 23.62
N ARG A 1080 8.50 -30.52 23.55
CA ARG A 1080 8.48 -31.84 24.16
C ARG A 1080 9.40 -32.85 23.45
N VAL A 1081 9.50 -32.79 22.13
CA VAL A 1081 10.50 -33.55 21.36
C VAL A 1081 11.92 -33.21 21.84
N ILE A 1082 12.24 -31.94 22.06
CA ILE A 1082 13.55 -31.51 22.56
C ILE A 1082 13.80 -32.07 23.97
N GLU A 1083 12.82 -31.97 24.87
CA GLU A 1083 12.91 -32.50 26.25
C GLU A 1083 13.15 -34.03 26.27
N ILE A 1084 12.41 -34.79 25.45
CA ILE A 1084 12.56 -36.25 25.35
C ILE A 1084 13.94 -36.65 24.81
N GLU A 1085 14.38 -36.01 23.72
CA GLU A 1085 15.59 -36.41 23.02
C GLU A 1085 16.86 -35.99 23.76
N HIS A 1086 16.87 -34.78 24.33
CA HIS A 1086 18.02 -34.24 25.04
C HIS A 1086 18.02 -34.54 26.55
N ASP A 1087 16.94 -35.12 27.08
CA ASP A 1087 16.80 -35.45 28.50
C ASP A 1087 16.93 -34.20 29.38
N VAL A 1088 16.26 -33.13 28.97
CA VAL A 1088 16.25 -31.81 29.63
C VAL A 1088 14.83 -31.40 29.99
N CYS A 1089 14.66 -30.58 31.03
CA CYS A 1089 13.44 -29.83 31.24
C CYS A 1089 13.66 -28.40 30.77
N LEU A 1090 12.80 -27.91 29.87
CA LEU A 1090 12.82 -26.50 29.51
C LEU A 1090 12.02 -25.71 30.57
N ASP A 1091 12.39 -24.47 30.84
CA ASP A 1091 11.65 -23.56 31.71
C ASP A 1091 10.60 -22.73 30.93
N GLY A 1092 9.93 -21.78 31.59
CA GLY A 1092 8.94 -20.91 30.94
C GLY A 1092 9.53 -20.00 29.85
N SER A 1093 10.84 -19.75 29.89
CA SER A 1093 11.58 -18.98 28.89
C SER A 1093 12.13 -19.85 27.74
N GLY A 1094 11.93 -21.17 27.82
CA GLY A 1094 12.45 -22.13 26.85
C GLY A 1094 13.92 -22.48 27.05
N GLN A 1095 14.51 -22.17 28.20
CA GLN A 1095 15.90 -22.50 28.53
C GLN A 1095 15.99 -23.82 29.30
N PRO A 1096 17.06 -24.62 29.13
CA PRO A 1096 17.26 -25.85 29.91
C PRO A 1096 17.48 -25.57 31.40
N SER A 1097 16.79 -26.29 32.28
CA SER A 1097 16.94 -26.22 33.74
C SER A 1097 17.24 -27.60 34.34
N PRO A 1098 18.39 -27.81 35.02
CA PRO A 1098 19.52 -26.88 35.16
C PRO A 1098 20.22 -26.59 33.82
N PRO A 1099 21.07 -25.53 33.71
CA PRO A 1099 21.77 -25.18 32.48
C PRO A 1099 22.59 -26.38 31.98
N ALA A 1100 22.07 -27.08 30.97
CA ALA A 1100 22.62 -28.35 30.56
C ALA A 1100 24.00 -28.15 29.92
N SER A 1101 25.02 -28.89 30.40
CA SER A 1101 26.31 -29.04 29.71
C SER A 1101 26.23 -29.97 28.50
N CYS A 1102 25.04 -30.16 27.91
CA CYS A 1102 24.76 -31.22 26.94
C CYS A 1102 25.37 -30.85 25.57
N SER A 1103 26.61 -31.27 25.35
CA SER A 1103 27.35 -31.05 24.10
C SER A 1103 27.15 -32.15 23.05
N GLY A 1104 26.40 -33.20 23.37
CA GLY A 1104 26.19 -34.37 22.50
C GLY A 1104 24.90 -34.34 21.70
N LEU A 1105 24.94 -34.84 20.46
CA LEU A 1105 23.74 -35.08 19.63
C LEU A 1105 22.94 -36.29 20.17
N PRO A 1106 21.62 -36.21 20.38
CA PRO A 1106 20.80 -37.29 20.92
C PRO A 1106 20.94 -38.62 20.15
N PRO A 1107 21.18 -39.78 20.79
CA PRO A 1107 21.36 -41.04 20.07
C PRO A 1107 20.08 -41.49 19.35
N ASP A 1108 20.21 -42.29 18.27
CA ASP A 1108 19.08 -42.68 17.38
C ASP A 1108 17.88 -43.28 18.13
N HIS A 1109 18.11 -44.09 19.16
CA HIS A 1109 17.04 -44.75 19.94
C HIS A 1109 16.26 -43.79 20.85
N LYS A 1110 16.80 -42.59 21.14
CA LYS A 1110 16.06 -41.53 21.85
C LYS A 1110 15.26 -40.65 20.88
N ARG A 1111 15.50 -40.73 19.57
CA ARG A 1111 14.88 -39.86 18.56
C ARG A 1111 13.38 -40.14 18.40
N VAL A 1112 12.62 -39.07 18.31
CA VAL A 1112 11.21 -39.06 17.90
C VAL A 1112 11.15 -39.07 16.38
N ARG A 1113 10.57 -40.13 15.82
CA ARG A 1113 10.54 -40.38 14.37
C ARG A 1113 9.36 -39.72 13.68
N ASP A 1114 8.21 -39.73 14.32
CA ASP A 1114 7.04 -38.99 13.85
C ASP A 1114 6.12 -38.65 15.03
N THR A 1115 5.22 -37.70 14.83
CA THR A 1115 4.26 -37.25 15.83
C THR A 1115 2.86 -37.18 15.21
N SER A 1116 1.85 -37.69 15.92
CA SER A 1116 0.45 -37.52 15.53
C SER A 1116 -0.36 -36.89 16.66
N THR A 1117 -1.40 -36.15 16.29
CA THR A 1117 -2.28 -35.46 17.24
C THR A 1117 -3.72 -35.85 16.99
N GLU A 1118 -4.49 -35.98 18.07
CA GLU A 1118 -5.94 -36.13 17.94
C GLU A 1118 -6.58 -34.87 17.32
N SER A 1119 -7.71 -35.05 16.65
CA SER A 1119 -8.38 -33.98 15.89
C SER A 1119 -9.15 -32.98 16.76
N LYS A 1120 -9.41 -33.31 18.03
CA LYS A 1120 -10.20 -32.47 18.96
C LYS A 1120 -9.39 -32.13 20.20
N ASP A 1121 -9.59 -30.93 20.72
CA ASP A 1121 -9.11 -30.56 22.05
C ASP A 1121 -9.89 -31.35 23.11
N ILE A 1122 -9.17 -31.74 24.16
CA ILE A 1122 -9.70 -32.47 25.29
C ILE A 1122 -9.54 -31.60 26.53
N ILE A 1123 -10.57 -31.58 27.36
CA ILE A 1123 -10.56 -30.93 28.66
C ILE A 1123 -10.17 -31.96 29.71
N HIS A 1124 -9.07 -31.72 30.41
CA HIS A 1124 -8.60 -32.55 31.52
C HIS A 1124 -8.66 -31.73 32.81
N ARG A 1125 -9.13 -32.33 33.91
CA ARG A 1125 -9.03 -31.69 35.24
C ARG A 1125 -7.69 -32.03 35.85
N ASP A 1126 -6.90 -31.01 36.15
CA ASP A 1126 -5.64 -31.22 36.86
C ASP A 1126 -5.88 -31.70 38.30
N LYS A 1127 -4.78 -31.99 39.02
CA LYS A 1127 -4.86 -32.47 40.41
C LYS A 1127 -5.43 -31.44 41.39
N LEU A 1128 -5.50 -30.17 41.00
CA LEU A 1128 -6.06 -29.06 41.77
C LEU A 1128 -7.54 -28.81 41.45
N GLY A 1129 -8.12 -29.60 40.51
CA GLY A 1129 -9.51 -29.47 40.08
C GLY A 1129 -9.73 -28.39 39.02
N VAL A 1130 -8.67 -27.79 38.47
CA VAL A 1130 -8.73 -26.77 37.42
C VAL A 1130 -8.88 -27.47 36.06
N GLU A 1131 -9.77 -26.95 35.23
CA GLU A 1131 -9.97 -27.45 33.86
C GLU A 1131 -8.85 -26.92 32.94
N VAL A 1132 -8.05 -27.83 32.40
CA VAL A 1132 -6.92 -27.56 31.52
C VAL A 1132 -7.24 -28.10 30.12
N HIS A 1133 -7.14 -27.22 29.12
CA HIS A 1133 -7.33 -27.57 27.71
C HIS A 1133 -6.02 -28.10 27.10
N GLY A 1134 -6.11 -29.06 26.19
CA GLY A 1134 -4.95 -29.64 25.54
C GLY A 1134 -5.30 -30.73 24.53
N ARG A 1135 -4.28 -31.42 24.01
CA ARG A 1135 -4.45 -32.53 23.04
C ARG A 1135 -3.66 -33.76 23.46
N MET A 1136 -4.19 -34.93 23.13
CA MET A 1136 -3.40 -36.15 23.15
C MET A 1136 -2.44 -36.16 21.96
N VAL A 1137 -1.16 -36.35 22.24
CA VAL A 1137 -0.09 -36.42 21.26
C VAL A 1137 0.58 -37.78 21.35
N SER A 1138 0.76 -38.42 20.20
CA SER A 1138 1.46 -39.69 20.07
C SER A 1138 2.83 -39.47 19.44
N PHE A 1139 3.87 -39.89 20.14
CA PHE A 1139 5.26 -39.86 19.72
C PHE A 1139 5.67 -41.26 19.27
N ILE A 1140 6.10 -41.38 18.01
CA ILE A 1140 6.57 -42.64 17.43
C ILE A 1140 8.07 -42.75 17.64
N MET A 1141 8.50 -43.80 18.34
CA MET A 1141 9.88 -44.00 18.78
C MET A 1141 10.38 -45.41 18.45
N ARG A 1142 11.70 -45.61 18.53
CA ARG A 1142 12.38 -46.90 18.27
C ARG A 1142 13.07 -47.40 19.53
N SER A 1143 12.81 -48.64 19.93
CA SER A 1143 13.51 -49.27 21.04
C SER A 1143 14.95 -49.65 20.64
N LEU A 1144 15.78 -49.99 21.63
CA LEU A 1144 17.11 -50.57 21.39
C LEU A 1144 17.05 -51.93 20.64
N SER A 1145 15.90 -52.60 20.64
CA SER A 1145 15.63 -53.85 19.93
C SER A 1145 15.02 -53.66 18.53
N ASP A 1146 15.15 -52.46 17.95
CA ASP A 1146 14.61 -52.11 16.62
C ASP A 1146 13.07 -52.24 16.49
N THR A 1147 12.37 -52.17 17.61
CA THR A 1147 10.90 -52.24 17.64
C THR A 1147 10.33 -50.83 17.69
N ILE A 1148 9.44 -50.50 16.74
CA ILE A 1148 8.70 -49.24 16.77
C ILE A 1148 7.59 -49.34 17.80
N TYR A 1149 7.48 -48.32 18.65
CA TYR A 1149 6.41 -48.19 19.62
C TYR A 1149 5.89 -46.75 19.65
N THR A 1150 4.68 -46.59 20.16
CA THR A 1150 4.03 -45.29 20.30
C THR A 1150 3.92 -44.92 21.78
N HIS A 1151 4.41 -43.75 22.13
CA HIS A 1151 4.24 -43.14 23.44
C HIS A 1151 3.21 -42.02 23.35
N THR A 1152 2.11 -42.11 24.11
CA THR A 1152 1.04 -41.11 24.05
C THR A 1152 0.95 -40.35 25.37
N GLU A 1153 0.91 -39.02 25.30
CA GLU A 1153 0.77 -38.12 26.45
C GLU A 1153 -0.13 -36.92 26.14
N PHE A 1154 -0.69 -36.31 27.18
CA PHE A 1154 -1.52 -35.11 27.08
C PHE A 1154 -0.63 -33.87 27.16
N LEU A 1155 -0.74 -32.97 26.18
CA LEU A 1155 -0.05 -31.68 26.19
C LEU A 1155 -1.05 -30.54 26.34
N SER A 1156 -0.84 -29.66 27.33
CA SER A 1156 -1.67 -28.48 27.58
C SER A 1156 -1.46 -27.40 26.52
N SER A 1157 -2.53 -26.66 26.22
CA SER A 1157 -2.51 -25.54 25.27
C SER A 1157 -2.06 -24.20 25.89
N GLU A 1158 -1.97 -24.11 27.22
CA GLU A 1158 -1.54 -22.91 27.96
C GLU A 1158 -0.10 -23.06 28.47
N ASP A 1159 0.72 -21.99 28.36
CA ASP A 1159 2.10 -21.87 28.85
C ASP A 1159 2.16 -21.80 30.39
N HIS A 1160 1.38 -22.60 31.12
CA HIS A 1160 1.45 -22.65 32.58
C HIS A 1160 2.70 -23.42 33.03
N VAL A 1161 3.60 -22.65 33.63
CA VAL A 1161 4.78 -23.08 34.37
C VAL A 1161 4.41 -24.17 35.38
N SER A 1162 4.85 -25.41 35.13
CA SER A 1162 5.39 -26.26 36.19
C SER A 1162 6.11 -27.48 35.61
N CYS A 1163 7.44 -27.49 35.75
CA CYS A 1163 8.25 -28.72 35.72
C CYS A 1163 8.01 -29.56 37.01
N ILE A 1164 6.77 -29.61 37.53
CA ILE A 1164 6.43 -30.30 38.77
C ILE A 1164 5.32 -31.31 38.46
N GLU A 1165 5.71 -32.58 38.59
CA GLU A 1165 4.86 -33.78 38.57
C GLU A 1165 4.32 -34.27 37.22
N SER A 1166 5.23 -34.80 36.41
CA SER A 1166 4.96 -35.97 35.55
C SER A 1166 4.67 -37.22 36.40
N THR A 1167 3.67 -37.16 37.29
CA THR A 1167 3.15 -38.36 37.92
C THR A 1167 2.37 -39.11 36.86
N LYS A 1168 2.92 -40.25 36.44
CA LYS A 1168 2.27 -41.34 35.69
C LYS A 1168 0.76 -41.40 35.98
N LEU A 1169 -0.05 -40.74 35.17
CA LEU A 1169 -1.45 -41.13 34.99
C LEU A 1169 -1.41 -42.46 34.24
N LYS A 1170 -1.26 -43.55 34.99
CA LYS A 1170 -1.57 -44.90 34.51
C LYS A 1170 -3.08 -44.95 34.27
N MET A 1171 -3.53 -44.43 33.13
CA MET A 1171 -4.78 -44.92 32.56
C MET A 1171 -4.54 -46.35 32.07
N PRO A 1172 -5.53 -47.26 32.22
CA PRO A 1172 -5.37 -48.64 31.81
C PRO A 1172 -5.02 -48.69 30.33
N ILE A 1173 -3.87 -49.29 30.02
CA ILE A 1173 -3.37 -49.55 28.67
C ILE A 1173 -4.47 -50.28 27.89
N ARG A 1174 -5.26 -49.54 27.10
CA ARG A 1174 -6.11 -50.13 26.08
C ARG A 1174 -5.25 -50.35 24.84
N ARG A 1175 -4.71 -51.58 24.76
CA ARG A 1175 -4.10 -52.25 23.60
C ARG A 1175 -3.04 -51.44 22.82
N ALA A 1176 -1.80 -51.90 22.93
CA ALA A 1176 -0.81 -51.74 21.86
C ALA A 1176 -1.42 -52.25 20.54
N VAL A 1177 -1.79 -51.33 19.65
CA VAL A 1177 -2.15 -51.67 18.28
C VAL A 1177 -0.84 -51.82 17.52
N ARG A 1178 -0.52 -53.07 17.18
CA ARG A 1178 0.51 -53.41 16.19
C ARG A 1178 0.07 -52.75 14.88
N LEU A 1179 0.86 -51.82 14.35
CA LEU A 1179 0.64 -51.25 13.01
C LEU A 1179 0.91 -52.34 11.95
N GLU A 1180 -0.10 -53.17 11.71
CA GLU A 1180 -0.27 -53.95 10.48
C GLU A 1180 -1.58 -53.49 9.83
N ARG A 1181 -1.49 -52.43 9.01
CA ARG A 1181 -2.31 -52.19 7.81
C ARG A 1181 -1.75 -51.03 7.02
#